data_AF-A0A6P8L8L8-F1
#
_entry.id   AF-A0A6P8L8L8-F1
#
_cell.length_a   1.000
_cell.length_b   1.000
_cell.length_c   1.000
_cell.angle_alpha   90.00
_cell.angle_beta   90.00
_cell.angle_gamma   90.00
#
_symmetry.space_group_name_H-M   'P 1'
#
loop_
_entity.id
_entity.type
_entity.pdbx_description
1 polymer ?
#
loop_
_entity_poly.entity_id
_entity_poly.type
_entity_poly.pdbx_seq_one_letter_code
_entity_poly.pdbx_strand_id
1 'polypeptide(L)'
;MSMEDECNVAARYRTVRKHLDSLGYKQALTLDSLPLIEKLLADLIQTTESLKHFKSIAQENIEAYTQLQSTIDPYKCDNVRLVQECNQLHLDLIKEKECHQKQIKDLKKEIYKLERECNDLQLASSRNLHRIKELEALSAKKSKRILELQGKCLKPSVSNVGLVSKKRPVFPLRRPVIESEPLPKTGVKVTPLPNLSVAEPKIVDLLSMADHKMNCLSHEVTKLKGDLSLQIDNVQTLKSQLTMKEKEILRLKKMLEGGRPYLAVSKDCACKKAESSFVMSNYNIDGNELKVLQQEKLELEQQLKEALNKQHDAMSQALKLADRNEELEKELRDIDHIALAVEADCNSAVKENNRRVSKLQEKLENVMARVHALEAELTVERREVQELRADLEACKLEKHTIERTLESTLDEKKQMTDRINELTVIEKNLNDEIERLIKENEKQRQDIIQLQYSNKLLKEQINRREILLDDVGINLKDAKEKGRKNDYDRGQGRTEFQEAYKGRDLLQSINDAGYEKEIEINDLQQAVEQLRRERDFYKNEYKNIKDNYNKTIEKDHVDLWSRIRELKCELNEKENALDELQREKKDLHREKTNLETRLQTYKTEHKAPYRPCNVCKRSVGCNCSPPLMRDVSKTKNIIERLEHERDIARADVDRLIEERDALRERLKMAAEAHTSEQRRLKENLTDVETRLKQIEKERQELLLTQGARRATINGLEDQLQDLREELKRTKQELGTQRTQYFQLRALQDQTDQALGDAQNQLTQSESELNKTLDRNRTMERQQLELENQVEELQQEINNLKANMTHLDHEKDQLLMVLDEKTERIATLEKEILMKEEQLIGSEQQIHDLQHKNQICVDQSADQDRQLRSMQLEVENLQRQLQTASYDKENAIQENRRIQDDLAAATCEVRNLQCEIEASRAESYDLKRQLQTYVSEVRRAEELLNRKENERTEMLNHFRSLSLEATVLENNNHSLESEAAEARGALQSARDRLLDLERQLADKDSLIRGYETQISELTQSVASIETQLRQQGEQRHRAEADLTAVRDLCMKLDQQKDTLMQQLDDKDALKTQYDMQITKLKAEQAVIHDQMSKDCATVERLEMLLDQARQESITVQANNQELQNEVSRLRQKMSELQSKL
;
A
#
# COMPACT_ATOMS: atom_id res chain seq x y z
N MET A 1 -32.48 61.84 -89.81
CA MET A 1 -32.38 60.56 -89.10
C MET A 1 -32.40 59.43 -90.13
N SER A 2 -31.84 58.26 -89.85
CA SER A 2 -31.80 57.17 -90.84
C SER A 2 -33.16 56.47 -90.91
N MET A 3 -33.51 55.88 -92.06
CA MET A 3 -34.67 54.99 -92.16
C MET A 3 -34.56 53.79 -91.20
N GLU A 4 -33.34 53.41 -90.82
CA GLU A 4 -33.06 52.30 -89.90
C GLU A 4 -33.58 52.57 -88.49
N ASP A 5 -33.45 53.82 -88.00
CA ASP A 5 -33.99 54.25 -86.70
C ASP A 5 -35.53 54.15 -86.71
N GLU A 6 -36.17 54.71 -87.74
CA GLU A 6 -37.62 54.70 -87.89
C GLU A 6 -38.17 53.28 -88.05
N CYS A 7 -37.48 52.40 -88.78
CA CYS A 7 -37.89 51.01 -88.96
C CYS A 7 -37.79 50.21 -87.64
N ASN A 8 -36.75 50.47 -86.84
CA ASN A 8 -36.55 49.86 -85.52
C ASN A 8 -37.60 50.35 -84.50
N VAL A 9 -37.86 51.66 -84.44
CA VAL A 9 -38.95 52.23 -83.63
C VAL A 9 -40.31 51.67 -84.04
N ALA A 10 -40.59 51.55 -85.35
CA ALA A 10 -41.83 50.97 -85.85
C ALA A 10 -41.95 49.47 -85.53
N ALA A 11 -40.85 48.72 -85.40
CA ALA A 11 -40.85 47.34 -84.95
C ALA A 11 -41.14 47.22 -83.45
N ARG A 12 -40.43 47.98 -82.60
CA ARG A 12 -40.66 48.04 -81.14
C ARG A 12 -42.09 48.49 -80.81
N TYR A 13 -42.59 49.52 -81.50
CA TYR A 13 -43.98 49.97 -81.38
C TYR A 13 -44.97 48.84 -81.64
N ARG A 14 -44.82 48.08 -82.73
CA ARG A 14 -45.69 46.93 -83.05
C ARG A 14 -45.61 45.81 -81.99
N THR A 15 -44.42 45.54 -81.44
CA THR A 15 -44.23 44.54 -80.38
C THR A 15 -44.91 44.96 -79.08
N VAL A 16 -44.69 46.19 -78.61
CA VAL A 16 -45.32 46.73 -77.39
C VAL A 16 -46.84 46.81 -77.55
N ARG A 17 -47.32 47.33 -78.70
CA ARG A 17 -48.74 47.37 -79.09
C ARG A 17 -49.39 45.99 -78.97
N LYS A 18 -48.80 44.94 -79.55
CA LYS A 18 -49.31 43.57 -79.50
C LYS A 18 -49.43 43.02 -78.08
N HIS A 19 -48.47 43.30 -77.20
CA HIS A 19 -48.52 42.89 -75.81
C HIS A 19 -49.60 43.65 -75.02
N LEU A 20 -49.70 44.97 -75.20
CA LEU A 20 -50.75 45.79 -74.59
C LEU A 20 -52.15 45.34 -75.06
N ASP A 21 -52.32 45.01 -76.34
CA ASP A 21 -53.56 44.43 -76.87
C ASP A 21 -53.88 43.06 -76.25
N SER A 22 -52.87 42.22 -76.00
CA SER A 22 -53.06 40.93 -75.30
C SER A 22 -53.41 41.08 -73.81
N LEU A 23 -53.01 42.20 -73.20
CA LEU A 23 -53.42 42.63 -71.85
C LEU A 23 -54.74 43.45 -71.86
N GLY A 24 -55.35 43.67 -73.04
CA GLY A 24 -56.64 44.35 -73.19
C GLY A 24 -56.60 45.89 -73.31
N TYR A 25 -55.42 46.52 -73.24
CA TYR A 25 -55.24 47.98 -73.27
C TYR A 25 -55.32 48.56 -74.70
N LYS A 26 -56.53 48.63 -75.27
CA LYS A 26 -56.79 48.98 -76.69
C LYS A 26 -56.66 50.47 -77.07
N GLN A 27 -56.20 51.33 -76.15
CA GLN A 27 -56.04 52.77 -76.39
C GLN A 27 -54.88 53.06 -77.37
N ALA A 28 -54.99 54.13 -78.16
CA ALA A 28 -53.93 54.57 -79.07
C ALA A 28 -52.67 55.03 -78.32
N LEU A 29 -51.49 54.70 -78.84
CA LEU A 29 -50.19 54.93 -78.23
C LEU A 29 -49.42 55.99 -79.04
N THR A 30 -48.87 57.02 -78.39
CA THR A 30 -48.01 58.02 -79.05
C THR A 30 -46.55 57.58 -79.02
N LEU A 31 -45.80 57.86 -80.09
CA LEU A 31 -44.42 57.39 -80.25
C LEU A 31 -43.49 57.87 -79.12
N ASP A 32 -43.66 59.10 -78.63
CA ASP A 32 -42.86 59.68 -77.55
C ASP A 32 -42.97 58.90 -76.23
N SER A 33 -44.11 58.23 -76.00
CA SER A 33 -44.38 57.45 -74.79
C SER A 33 -43.87 56.00 -74.84
N LEU A 34 -43.46 55.53 -76.03
CA LEU A 34 -43.07 54.14 -76.28
C LEU A 34 -41.95 53.63 -75.35
N PRO A 35 -40.82 54.34 -75.13
CA PRO A 35 -39.70 53.77 -74.36
C PRO A 35 -40.02 53.53 -72.89
N LEU A 36 -40.86 54.39 -72.29
CA LEU A 36 -41.32 54.24 -70.91
C LEU A 36 -42.30 53.07 -70.79
N ILE A 37 -43.25 52.97 -71.72
CA ILE A 37 -44.28 51.94 -71.70
C ILE A 37 -43.70 50.55 -72.04
N GLU A 38 -42.67 50.47 -72.88
CA GLU A 38 -41.89 49.24 -73.13
C GLU A 38 -41.18 48.75 -71.87
N LYS A 39 -40.64 49.66 -71.05
CA LYS A 39 -40.02 49.32 -69.75
C LYS A 39 -41.05 48.87 -68.71
N LEU A 40 -42.09 49.67 -68.48
CA LEU A 40 -43.17 49.32 -67.55
C LEU A 40 -43.86 47.99 -67.91
N LEU A 41 -43.98 47.68 -69.21
CA LEU A 41 -44.49 46.40 -69.69
C LEU A 41 -43.53 45.24 -69.38
N ALA A 42 -42.22 45.41 -69.57
CA ALA A 42 -41.23 44.39 -69.23
C ALA A 42 -41.20 44.11 -67.72
N ASP A 43 -41.21 45.17 -66.89
CA ASP A 43 -41.26 45.07 -65.43
C ASP A 43 -42.56 44.39 -64.96
N LEU A 44 -43.70 44.70 -65.60
CA LEU A 44 -45.00 44.05 -65.34
C LEU A 44 -45.01 42.56 -65.74
N ILE A 45 -44.37 42.18 -66.84
CA ILE A 45 -44.21 40.78 -67.25
C ILE A 45 -43.35 40.04 -66.23
N GLN A 46 -42.16 40.57 -65.91
CA GLN A 46 -41.22 39.93 -64.96
C GLN A 46 -41.83 39.78 -63.56
N THR A 47 -42.56 40.78 -63.06
CA THR A 47 -43.27 40.68 -61.76
C THR A 47 -44.44 39.70 -61.82
N THR A 48 -45.17 39.64 -62.94
CA THR A 48 -46.24 38.64 -63.14
C THR A 48 -45.70 37.20 -63.21
N GLU A 49 -44.55 36.99 -63.85
CA GLU A 49 -43.88 35.69 -63.93
C GLU A 49 -43.31 35.27 -62.57
N SER A 50 -42.69 36.21 -61.85
CA SER A 50 -42.21 35.99 -60.47
C SER A 50 -43.38 35.63 -59.53
N LEU A 51 -44.51 36.33 -59.63
CA LEU A 51 -45.71 36.04 -58.84
C LEU A 51 -46.30 34.66 -59.18
N LYS A 52 -46.30 34.25 -60.46
CA LYS A 52 -46.70 32.88 -60.86
C LYS A 52 -45.76 31.84 -60.27
N HIS A 53 -44.44 32.06 -60.30
CA HIS A 53 -43.46 31.13 -59.76
C HIS A 53 -43.61 30.96 -58.23
N PHE A 54 -43.69 32.05 -57.47
CA PHE A 54 -43.94 31.97 -56.02
C PHE A 54 -45.32 31.38 -55.69
N LYS A 55 -46.34 31.60 -56.53
CA LYS A 55 -47.65 30.94 -56.36
C LYS A 55 -47.59 29.44 -56.61
N SER A 56 -46.76 28.97 -57.55
CA SER A 56 -46.50 27.53 -57.77
C SER A 56 -45.87 26.91 -56.53
N ILE A 57 -44.76 27.48 -56.05
CA ILE A 57 -44.06 27.02 -54.84
C ILE A 57 -44.99 27.04 -53.60
N ALA A 58 -45.83 28.06 -53.46
CA ALA A 58 -46.82 28.11 -52.37
C ALA A 58 -47.88 27.00 -52.48
N GLN A 59 -48.35 26.70 -53.69
CA GLN A 59 -49.31 25.61 -53.94
C GLN A 59 -48.66 24.24 -53.68
N GLU A 60 -47.46 24.00 -54.20
CA GLU A 60 -46.67 22.78 -54.00
C GLU A 60 -46.39 22.53 -52.51
N ASN A 61 -46.06 23.57 -51.74
CA ASN A 61 -45.87 23.46 -50.29
C ASN A 61 -47.18 23.18 -49.53
N ILE A 62 -48.32 23.74 -49.97
CA ILE A 62 -49.63 23.44 -49.38
C ILE A 62 -50.01 21.97 -49.65
N GLU A 63 -49.81 21.49 -50.87
CA GLU A 63 -50.08 20.10 -51.26
C GLU A 63 -49.17 19.12 -50.52
N ALA A 64 -47.87 19.42 -50.39
CA ALA A 64 -46.93 18.64 -49.59
C ALA A 64 -47.31 18.62 -48.10
N TYR A 65 -47.75 19.74 -47.53
CA TYR A 65 -48.26 19.81 -46.16
C TYR A 65 -49.54 18.97 -45.98
N THR A 66 -50.48 19.04 -46.93
CA THR A 66 -51.71 18.23 -46.91
C THR A 66 -51.41 16.74 -47.02
N GLN A 67 -50.47 16.34 -47.88
CA GLN A 67 -50.00 14.95 -47.97
C GLN A 67 -49.36 14.49 -46.65
N LEU A 68 -48.44 15.28 -46.09
CA LEU A 68 -47.78 14.97 -44.81
C LEU A 68 -48.78 14.88 -43.64
N GLN A 69 -49.77 15.77 -43.58
CA GLN A 69 -50.83 15.69 -42.60
C GLN A 69 -51.67 14.41 -42.78
N SER A 70 -52.00 14.03 -44.03
CA SER A 70 -52.76 12.81 -44.32
C SER A 70 -51.99 11.51 -43.99
N THR A 71 -50.66 11.50 -44.04
CA THR A 71 -49.86 10.35 -43.57
C THR A 71 -49.67 10.31 -42.06
N ILE A 72 -49.76 11.45 -41.37
CA ILE A 72 -49.68 11.55 -39.91
C ILE A 72 -51.01 11.21 -39.22
N ASP A 73 -52.15 11.53 -39.83
CA ASP A 73 -53.47 11.39 -39.19
C ASP A 73 -53.86 9.95 -38.79
N PRO A 74 -53.52 8.88 -39.55
CA PRO A 74 -53.66 7.50 -39.07
C PRO A 74 -52.92 7.27 -37.75
N TYR A 75 -51.65 7.68 -37.65
CA TYR A 75 -50.86 7.54 -36.42
C TYR A 75 -51.42 8.37 -35.25
N LYS A 76 -52.09 9.51 -35.50
CA LYS A 76 -52.82 10.25 -34.45
C LYS A 76 -54.03 9.45 -33.95
N CYS A 77 -54.83 8.89 -34.87
CA CYS A 77 -55.97 8.05 -34.53
C CYS A 77 -55.54 6.79 -33.75
N ASP A 78 -54.49 6.10 -34.20
CA ASP A 78 -53.99 4.91 -33.53
C ASP A 78 -53.32 5.21 -32.19
N ASN A 79 -52.63 6.35 -32.03
CA ASN A 79 -52.18 6.78 -30.69
C ASN A 79 -53.36 7.05 -29.74
N VAL A 80 -54.44 7.69 -30.21
CA VAL A 80 -55.64 7.90 -29.39
C VAL A 80 -56.29 6.57 -29.01
N ARG A 81 -56.38 5.60 -29.94
CA ARG A 81 -56.87 4.25 -29.67
C ARG A 81 -55.99 3.50 -28.69
N LEU A 82 -54.68 3.43 -28.92
CA LEU A 82 -53.72 2.74 -28.03
C LEU A 82 -53.72 3.36 -26.63
N VAL A 83 -53.87 4.68 -26.49
CA VAL A 83 -54.04 5.32 -25.18
C VAL A 83 -55.37 4.93 -24.51
N GLN A 84 -56.47 4.80 -25.26
CA GLN A 84 -57.75 4.30 -24.73
C GLN A 84 -57.66 2.83 -24.32
N GLU A 85 -57.08 1.97 -25.17
CA GLU A 85 -56.88 0.54 -24.94
C GLU A 85 -55.94 0.29 -23.74
N CYS A 86 -54.81 1.00 -23.64
CA CYS A 86 -53.92 0.96 -22.46
C CYS A 86 -54.61 1.44 -21.17
N ASN A 87 -55.41 2.51 -21.21
CA ASN A 87 -56.15 2.97 -20.04
C ASN A 87 -57.23 1.97 -19.61
N GLN A 88 -57.91 1.34 -20.56
CA GLN A 88 -58.92 0.31 -20.30
C GLN A 88 -58.26 -0.95 -19.69
N LEU A 89 -57.18 -1.44 -20.29
CA LEU A 89 -56.38 -2.56 -19.75
C LEU A 89 -55.84 -2.24 -18.35
N HIS A 90 -55.41 -1.00 -18.09
CA HIS A 90 -54.97 -0.60 -16.75
C HIS A 90 -56.14 -0.63 -15.73
N LEU A 91 -57.32 -0.16 -16.11
CA LEU A 91 -58.53 -0.22 -15.27
C LEU A 91 -58.97 -1.66 -15.00
N ASP A 92 -58.92 -2.54 -16.00
CA ASP A 92 -59.29 -3.95 -15.83
C ASP A 92 -58.26 -4.72 -15.00
N LEU A 93 -56.96 -4.43 -15.15
CA LEU A 93 -55.90 -4.94 -14.27
C LEU A 93 -56.08 -4.47 -12.83
N ILE A 94 -56.56 -3.24 -12.59
CA ILE A 94 -56.94 -2.76 -11.25
C ILE A 94 -58.12 -3.56 -10.70
N LYS A 95 -59.21 -3.73 -11.47
CA LYS A 95 -60.38 -4.52 -11.05
C LYS A 95 -60.01 -5.96 -10.69
N GLU A 96 -59.18 -6.61 -11.52
CA GLU A 96 -58.73 -7.97 -11.25
C GLU A 96 -57.82 -8.04 -10.03
N LYS A 97 -56.92 -7.08 -9.84
CA LYS A 97 -56.11 -6.96 -8.62
C LYS A 97 -56.97 -6.77 -7.36
N GLU A 98 -58.07 -6.01 -7.44
CA GLU A 98 -59.03 -5.85 -6.35
C GLU A 98 -59.85 -7.13 -6.12
N CYS A 99 -60.27 -7.82 -7.18
CA CYS A 99 -60.96 -9.10 -7.12
C CYS A 99 -60.08 -10.17 -6.43
N HIS A 100 -58.85 -10.33 -6.88
CA HIS A 100 -57.86 -11.23 -6.28
C HIS A 100 -57.55 -10.85 -4.82
N GLN A 101 -57.39 -9.55 -4.50
CA GLN A 101 -57.24 -9.12 -3.11
C GLN A 101 -58.45 -9.43 -2.24
N LYS A 102 -59.67 -9.36 -2.79
CA LYS A 102 -60.90 -9.74 -2.09
C LYS A 102 -60.94 -11.25 -1.86
N GLN A 103 -60.66 -12.06 -2.88
CA GLN A 103 -60.55 -13.52 -2.76
C GLN A 103 -59.50 -13.91 -1.69
N ILE A 104 -58.31 -13.31 -1.69
CA ILE A 104 -57.27 -13.53 -0.67
C ILE A 104 -57.75 -13.13 0.73
N LYS A 105 -58.50 -12.03 0.87
CA LYS A 105 -59.09 -11.61 2.16
C LYS A 105 -60.18 -12.58 2.64
N ASP A 106 -60.97 -13.14 1.74
CA ASP A 106 -62.06 -14.06 2.06
C ASP A 106 -61.52 -15.48 2.36
N LEU A 107 -60.57 -15.99 1.57
CA LEU A 107 -59.83 -17.23 1.87
C LEU A 107 -59.12 -17.16 3.23
N LYS A 108 -58.50 -16.01 3.58
CA LYS A 108 -57.92 -15.81 4.92
C LYS A 108 -58.97 -15.85 6.04
N LYS A 109 -60.21 -15.41 5.81
CA LYS A 109 -61.30 -15.56 6.80
C LYS A 109 -61.69 -17.02 6.96
N GLU A 110 -61.81 -17.77 5.87
CA GLU A 110 -62.13 -19.20 5.95
C GLU A 110 -61.02 -20.00 6.64
N ILE A 111 -59.74 -19.71 6.36
CA ILE A 111 -58.60 -20.27 7.12
C ILE A 111 -58.76 -19.98 8.63
N TYR A 112 -58.99 -18.72 9.04
CA TYR A 112 -59.20 -18.39 10.45
C TYR A 112 -60.46 -19.02 11.08
N LYS A 113 -61.48 -19.41 10.30
CA LYS A 113 -62.60 -20.22 10.81
C LYS A 113 -62.19 -21.67 10.99
N LEU A 114 -61.62 -22.28 9.96
CA LEU A 114 -61.18 -23.69 9.96
C LEU A 114 -60.12 -23.92 11.04
N GLU A 115 -59.20 -22.98 11.28
CA GLU A 115 -58.27 -23.01 12.41
C GLU A 115 -59.01 -23.04 13.75
N ARG A 116 -60.04 -22.22 13.95
CA ARG A 116 -60.85 -22.24 15.18
C ARG A 116 -61.63 -23.55 15.33
N GLU A 117 -62.27 -24.01 14.27
CA GLU A 117 -63.03 -25.27 14.26
C GLU A 117 -62.11 -26.47 14.53
N CYS A 118 -60.90 -26.50 13.94
CA CYS A 118 -59.87 -27.50 14.25
C CYS A 118 -59.41 -27.43 15.71
N ASN A 119 -59.18 -26.23 16.27
CA ASN A 119 -58.83 -26.08 17.69
C ASN A 119 -59.98 -26.55 18.62
N ASP A 120 -61.23 -26.18 18.33
CA ASP A 120 -62.40 -26.62 19.10
C ASP A 120 -62.64 -28.13 18.99
N LEU A 121 -62.44 -28.72 17.80
CA LEU A 121 -62.48 -30.17 17.59
C LEU A 121 -61.32 -30.89 18.28
N GLN A 122 -60.11 -30.32 18.32
CA GLN A 122 -58.96 -30.87 19.04
C GLN A 122 -59.18 -30.83 20.56
N LEU A 123 -59.79 -29.76 21.09
CA LEU A 123 -60.21 -29.66 22.49
C LEU A 123 -61.34 -30.65 22.81
N ALA A 124 -62.33 -30.82 21.92
CA ALA A 124 -63.38 -31.81 22.07
C ALA A 124 -62.83 -33.25 22.03
N SER A 125 -61.94 -33.54 21.09
CA SER A 125 -61.22 -34.82 20.98
C SER A 125 -60.40 -35.12 22.23
N SER A 126 -59.65 -34.14 22.74
CA SER A 126 -58.87 -34.26 23.98
C SER A 126 -59.75 -34.57 25.21
N ARG A 127 -60.91 -33.90 25.32
CA ARG A 127 -61.92 -34.17 26.37
C ARG A 127 -62.52 -35.57 26.23
N ASN A 128 -62.85 -35.98 25.01
CA ASN A 128 -63.37 -37.32 24.73
C ASN A 128 -62.34 -38.42 25.03
N LEU A 129 -61.06 -38.21 24.69
CA LEU A 129 -59.96 -39.12 25.00
C LEU A 129 -59.73 -39.25 26.51
N HIS A 130 -59.80 -38.14 27.27
CA HIS A 130 -59.77 -38.19 28.74
C HIS A 130 -60.96 -39.00 29.28
N ARG A 131 -62.15 -38.78 28.73
CA ARG A 131 -63.36 -39.51 29.14
C ARG A 131 -63.33 -40.99 28.78
N ILE A 132 -62.72 -41.36 27.66
CA ILE A 132 -62.44 -42.77 27.30
C ILE A 132 -61.51 -43.39 28.34
N LYS A 133 -60.38 -42.74 28.66
CA LYS A 133 -59.43 -43.23 29.69
C LYS A 133 -60.06 -43.36 31.08
N GLU A 134 -60.97 -42.47 31.46
CA GLU A 134 -61.78 -42.62 32.68
C GLU A 134 -62.70 -43.86 32.62
N LEU A 135 -63.40 -44.06 31.50
CA LEU A 135 -64.31 -45.19 31.31
C LEU A 135 -63.56 -46.52 31.22
N GLU A 136 -62.37 -46.55 30.62
CA GLU A 136 -61.44 -47.68 30.62
C GLU A 136 -60.94 -48.00 32.03
N ALA A 137 -60.51 -47.00 32.80
CA ALA A 137 -60.11 -47.19 34.19
C ALA A 137 -61.26 -47.68 35.08
N LEU A 138 -62.49 -47.20 34.84
CA LEU A 138 -63.70 -47.71 35.50
C LEU A 138 -64.09 -49.12 35.03
N SER A 139 -63.88 -49.43 33.75
CA SER A 139 -64.11 -50.75 33.16
C SER A 139 -63.12 -51.77 33.73
N ALA A 140 -61.82 -51.47 33.76
CA ALA A 140 -60.79 -52.30 34.37
C ALA A 140 -61.06 -52.56 35.86
N LYS A 141 -61.51 -51.54 36.62
CA LYS A 141 -61.97 -51.70 38.01
C LYS A 141 -63.19 -52.64 38.12
N LYS A 142 -64.17 -52.52 37.21
CA LYS A 142 -65.33 -53.43 37.15
C LYS A 142 -64.94 -54.85 36.76
N SER A 143 -64.08 -55.04 35.76
CA SER A 143 -63.59 -56.36 35.31
C SER A 143 -62.75 -57.05 36.38
N LYS A 144 -61.89 -56.31 37.09
CA LYS A 144 -61.21 -56.81 38.29
C LYS A 144 -62.22 -57.24 39.37
N ARG A 145 -63.27 -56.45 39.61
CA ARG A 145 -64.34 -56.81 40.55
C ARG A 145 -65.18 -58.01 40.10
N ILE A 146 -65.37 -58.20 38.79
CA ILE A 146 -66.02 -59.38 38.22
C ILE A 146 -65.14 -60.61 38.44
N LEU A 147 -63.83 -60.54 38.23
CA LEU A 147 -62.89 -61.63 38.54
C LEU A 147 -62.88 -61.97 40.04
N GLU A 148 -62.88 -60.97 40.93
CA GLU A 148 -63.01 -61.15 42.39
C GLU A 148 -64.32 -61.87 42.80
N LEU A 149 -65.40 -61.70 42.02
CA LEU A 149 -66.69 -62.35 42.26
C LEU A 149 -66.81 -63.73 41.58
N GLN A 150 -66.24 -63.90 40.39
CA GLN A 150 -66.25 -65.16 39.64
C GLN A 150 -65.36 -66.24 40.28
N GLY A 151 -64.33 -65.85 41.03
CA GLY A 151 -63.48 -66.78 41.81
C GLY A 151 -64.18 -67.53 42.96
N LYS A 152 -65.52 -67.52 43.04
CA LYS A 152 -66.32 -68.20 44.08
C LYS A 152 -67.46 -69.10 43.57
N CYS A 153 -67.60 -69.32 42.27
CA CYS A 153 -68.66 -70.17 41.70
C CYS A 153 -68.12 -71.48 41.10
N LEU A 154 -68.77 -72.60 41.44
CA LEU A 154 -68.39 -73.97 41.04
C LEU A 154 -69.13 -74.45 39.76
N LYS A 155 -68.63 -75.53 39.14
CA LYS A 155 -69.20 -76.21 37.95
C LYS A 155 -70.56 -76.87 38.26
N PRO A 156 -71.51 -76.97 37.30
CA PRO A 156 -71.57 -78.08 36.30
C PRO A 156 -71.89 -77.58 34.87
N SER A 157 -71.89 -78.31 33.72
CA SER A 157 -71.79 -79.73 33.29
C SER A 157 -73.07 -80.61 33.22
N VAL A 158 -73.12 -81.57 32.25
CA VAL A 158 -74.17 -82.62 32.04
C VAL A 158 -75.51 -82.07 31.46
N SER A 159 -76.21 -82.62 30.44
CA SER A 159 -75.98 -83.72 29.46
C SER A 159 -76.86 -83.57 28.19
N ASN A 160 -76.66 -84.45 27.19
CA ASN A 160 -77.44 -84.59 25.95
C ASN A 160 -78.91 -85.06 26.14
N VAL A 161 -79.71 -84.84 25.08
CA VAL A 161 -80.69 -85.73 24.37
C VAL A 161 -81.94 -84.92 23.96
N GLY A 162 -82.50 -85.18 22.76
CA GLY A 162 -83.73 -84.53 22.25
C GLY A 162 -84.76 -85.56 21.73
N LEU A 163 -85.91 -85.10 21.19
CA LEU A 163 -86.82 -85.77 20.22
C LEU A 163 -88.21 -85.04 20.12
N VAL A 164 -88.72 -84.88 18.89
CA VAL A 164 -90.12 -85.10 18.44
C VAL A 164 -91.31 -84.26 19.00
N SER A 165 -91.62 -83.17 18.26
CA SER A 165 -92.93 -82.87 17.62
C SER A 165 -94.12 -82.16 18.34
N LYS A 166 -94.92 -81.48 17.47
CA LYS A 166 -96.39 -81.25 17.47
C LYS A 166 -97.05 -80.11 18.29
N LYS A 167 -97.95 -79.41 17.55
CA LYS A 167 -99.20 -78.66 17.94
C LYS A 167 -99.15 -77.18 18.42
N ARG A 168 -99.85 -76.33 17.64
CA ARG A 168 -100.67 -75.14 18.04
C ARG A 168 -101.82 -75.58 19.01
N PRO A 169 -102.56 -74.71 19.77
CA PRO A 169 -103.02 -73.35 19.34
C PRO A 169 -103.39 -72.27 20.44
N VAL A 170 -103.93 -71.12 19.98
CA VAL A 170 -104.90 -70.18 20.64
C VAL A 170 -104.43 -69.21 21.77
N PHE A 171 -104.45 -67.89 21.44
CA PHE A 171 -105.08 -66.68 22.08
C PHE A 171 -105.40 -66.60 23.61
N PRO A 172 -105.57 -65.39 24.25
CA PRO A 172 -106.13 -64.14 23.66
C PRO A 172 -105.63 -62.73 24.08
N LEU A 173 -105.91 -61.76 23.19
CA LEU A 173 -106.29 -60.34 23.31
C LEU A 173 -106.28 -59.58 24.68
N ARG A 174 -105.81 -58.31 24.66
CA ARG A 174 -106.64 -57.11 24.97
C ARG A 174 -106.02 -55.75 24.52
N ARG A 175 -106.90 -54.77 24.24
CA ARG A 175 -106.69 -53.29 24.16
C ARG A 175 -106.95 -52.68 25.57
N PRO A 176 -106.57 -51.42 25.96
CA PRO A 176 -106.70 -50.10 25.26
C PRO A 176 -105.39 -49.26 25.28
N VAL A 177 -105.22 -48.00 24.78
CA VAL A 177 -106.07 -46.87 24.32
C VAL A 177 -106.49 -45.82 25.39
N ILE A 178 -106.20 -44.52 25.09
CA ILE A 178 -106.79 -43.25 25.60
C ILE A 178 -106.21 -42.49 26.84
N GLU A 179 -105.75 -41.24 26.54
CA GLU A 179 -105.90 -39.92 27.23
C GLU A 179 -105.09 -39.35 28.44
N SER A 180 -104.96 -38.00 28.35
CA SER A 180 -104.91 -36.87 29.33
C SER A 180 -103.68 -36.51 30.22
N GLU A 181 -103.13 -35.30 29.94
CA GLU A 181 -102.89 -34.07 30.78
C GLU A 181 -102.81 -34.09 32.34
N PRO A 182 -102.31 -33.03 33.06
CA PRO A 182 -102.02 -31.63 32.67
C PRO A 182 -100.69 -30.97 33.21
N LEU A 183 -100.53 -29.66 32.96
CA LEU A 183 -99.52 -28.72 33.55
C LEU A 183 -99.93 -28.13 34.92
N PRO A 184 -98.98 -27.77 35.81
CA PRO A 184 -98.73 -26.37 36.21
C PRO A 184 -97.22 -26.02 36.47
N LYS A 185 -96.61 -24.86 36.14
CA LYS A 185 -96.84 -23.40 36.42
C LYS A 185 -96.21 -22.84 37.73
N THR A 186 -95.09 -22.10 37.60
CA THR A 186 -94.62 -20.91 38.40
C THR A 186 -93.30 -20.37 37.78
N GLY A 187 -92.91 -19.08 37.80
CA GLY A 187 -93.63 -17.83 38.09
C GLY A 187 -92.72 -16.61 38.40
N VAL A 188 -93.10 -15.40 37.90
CA VAL A 188 -92.79 -14.03 38.44
C VAL A 188 -91.50 -13.24 37.99
N LYS A 189 -91.71 -12.28 37.07
CA LYS A 189 -91.26 -10.83 36.98
C LYS A 189 -89.80 -10.37 37.20
N VAL A 190 -89.34 -9.38 36.41
CA VAL A 190 -89.13 -7.94 36.80
C VAL A 190 -88.76 -7.03 35.59
N THR A 191 -89.15 -5.75 35.66
CA THR A 191 -88.82 -4.56 34.81
C THR A 191 -88.87 -3.29 35.71
N PRO A 192 -88.62 -2.01 35.30
CA PRO A 192 -88.16 -1.39 34.04
C PRO A 192 -87.03 -0.29 34.24
N LEU A 193 -86.76 0.55 33.21
CA LEU A 193 -86.44 2.03 33.20
C LEU A 193 -85.31 2.48 32.19
N PRO A 194 -85.26 3.76 31.73
CA PRO A 194 -84.71 4.14 30.41
C PRO A 194 -83.80 5.40 30.34
N ASN A 195 -83.60 5.92 29.10
CA ASN A 195 -83.02 7.22 28.65
C ASN A 195 -81.48 7.27 28.50
N LEU A 196 -80.91 7.46 27.30
CA LEU A 196 -80.85 8.67 26.42
C LEU A 196 -79.90 9.75 26.97
N SER A 197 -78.93 10.27 26.22
CA SER A 197 -78.41 10.00 24.86
C SER A 197 -76.88 10.31 24.83
N VAL A 198 -76.04 10.23 23.79
CA VAL A 198 -76.03 10.54 22.33
C VAL A 198 -74.86 9.70 21.71
N ALA A 199 -74.74 9.28 20.45
CA ALA A 199 -75.44 9.54 19.18
C ALA A 199 -75.86 8.25 18.42
N GLU A 200 -75.23 7.95 17.27
CA GLU A 200 -75.55 6.90 16.28
C GLU A 200 -74.48 5.78 16.27
N PRO A 201 -74.83 4.53 15.91
CA PRO A 201 -74.90 4.16 14.48
C PRO A 201 -76.18 3.37 14.10
N LYS A 202 -76.30 3.03 12.80
CA LYS A 202 -77.48 2.35 12.22
C LYS A 202 -77.83 1.02 12.87
N ILE A 203 -79.11 0.85 13.17
CA ILE A 203 -79.72 -0.42 13.57
C ILE A 203 -79.78 -1.37 12.35
N VAL A 204 -79.25 -2.58 12.52
CA VAL A 204 -79.64 -3.74 11.70
C VAL A 204 -80.79 -4.43 12.42
N ASP A 205 -81.88 -4.71 11.72
CA ASP A 205 -83.03 -5.40 12.32
C ASP A 205 -82.74 -6.92 12.43
N LEU A 206 -82.34 -7.35 13.62
CA LEU A 206 -82.11 -8.75 13.93
C LEU A 206 -83.40 -9.59 13.90
N LEU A 207 -84.59 -8.99 14.04
CA LEU A 207 -85.85 -9.73 13.85
C LEU A 207 -86.06 -10.01 12.37
N SER A 208 -85.92 -9.01 11.49
CA SER A 208 -85.95 -9.21 10.03
C SER A 208 -84.92 -10.24 9.55
N MET A 209 -83.69 -10.23 10.07
CA MET A 209 -82.69 -11.27 9.75
C MET A 209 -83.06 -12.66 10.31
N ALA A 210 -83.61 -12.73 11.53
CA ALA A 210 -84.06 -13.98 12.12
C ALA A 210 -85.27 -14.55 11.38
N ASP A 211 -86.25 -13.72 11.03
CA ASP A 211 -87.43 -14.08 10.25
C ASP A 211 -87.06 -14.46 8.82
N HIS A 212 -86.14 -13.76 8.16
CA HIS A 212 -85.64 -14.18 6.84
C HIS A 212 -84.97 -15.56 6.93
N LYS A 213 -84.08 -15.79 7.90
CA LYS A 213 -83.43 -17.10 8.10
C LYS A 213 -84.42 -18.19 8.50
N MET A 214 -85.41 -17.87 9.34
CA MET A 214 -86.48 -18.79 9.76
C MET A 214 -87.42 -19.11 8.59
N ASN A 215 -87.70 -18.16 7.70
CA ASN A 215 -88.44 -18.38 6.47
C ASN A 215 -87.65 -19.24 5.47
N CYS A 216 -86.35 -18.97 5.24
CA CYS A 216 -85.50 -19.81 4.40
C CYS A 216 -85.43 -21.25 4.93
N LEU A 217 -85.16 -21.44 6.23
CA LEU A 217 -85.15 -22.77 6.85
C LEU A 217 -86.53 -23.43 6.84
N SER A 218 -87.62 -22.66 7.00
CA SER A 218 -88.98 -23.20 6.86
C SER A 218 -89.27 -23.63 5.43
N HIS A 219 -88.80 -22.87 4.43
CA HIS A 219 -88.98 -23.18 3.01
C HIS A 219 -88.19 -24.45 2.62
N GLU A 220 -86.96 -24.57 3.10
CA GLU A 220 -86.11 -25.76 2.96
C GLU A 220 -86.73 -26.97 3.69
N VAL A 221 -87.26 -26.79 4.90
CA VAL A 221 -88.01 -27.84 5.61
C VAL A 221 -89.30 -28.22 4.89
N THR A 222 -90.02 -27.29 4.24
CA THR A 222 -91.19 -27.65 3.40
C THR A 222 -90.78 -28.37 2.12
N LYS A 223 -89.66 -27.99 1.49
CA LYS A 223 -89.11 -28.68 0.32
C LYS A 223 -88.72 -30.11 0.69
N LEU A 224 -87.90 -30.29 1.73
CA LEU A 224 -87.49 -31.61 2.22
C LEU A 224 -88.67 -32.47 2.70
N LYS A 225 -89.76 -31.87 3.21
CA LYS A 225 -91.02 -32.59 3.50
C LYS A 225 -91.77 -32.99 2.24
N GLY A 226 -91.77 -32.16 1.19
CA GLY A 226 -92.32 -32.48 -0.13
C GLY A 226 -91.54 -33.61 -0.80
N ASP A 227 -90.21 -33.50 -0.84
CA ASP A 227 -89.30 -34.54 -1.34
C ASP A 227 -89.47 -35.85 -0.57
N LEU A 228 -89.59 -35.79 0.77
CA LEU A 228 -89.88 -36.96 1.61
C LEU A 228 -91.27 -37.55 1.34
N SER A 229 -92.30 -36.73 1.09
CA SER A 229 -93.62 -37.23 0.67
C SER A 229 -93.52 -37.95 -0.67
N LEU A 230 -92.90 -37.34 -1.67
CA LEU A 230 -92.67 -37.96 -2.98
C LEU A 230 -91.91 -39.28 -2.88
N GLN A 231 -90.92 -39.38 -1.98
CA GLN A 231 -90.23 -40.65 -1.72
C GLN A 231 -91.10 -41.67 -0.99
N ILE A 232 -91.96 -41.25 -0.04
CA ILE A 232 -92.96 -42.12 0.59
C ILE A 232 -93.99 -42.62 -0.43
N ASP A 233 -94.46 -41.76 -1.32
CA ASP A 233 -95.45 -42.06 -2.36
C ASP A 233 -94.85 -42.94 -3.47
N ASN A 234 -93.58 -42.73 -3.83
CA ASN A 234 -92.81 -43.63 -4.68
C ASN A 234 -92.63 -45.01 -4.01
N VAL A 235 -92.31 -45.06 -2.71
CA VAL A 235 -92.19 -46.33 -1.95
C VAL A 235 -93.55 -47.01 -1.80
N GLN A 236 -94.66 -46.28 -1.65
CA GLN A 236 -96.01 -46.84 -1.66
C GLN A 236 -96.40 -47.35 -3.06
N THR A 237 -96.01 -46.65 -4.11
CA THR A 237 -96.25 -47.04 -5.52
C THR A 237 -95.46 -48.30 -5.84
N LEU A 238 -94.17 -48.34 -5.51
CA LEU A 238 -93.32 -49.53 -5.67
C LEU A 238 -93.82 -50.70 -4.83
N LYS A 239 -94.22 -50.50 -3.57
CA LYS A 239 -94.88 -51.55 -2.76
C LYS A 239 -96.21 -52.01 -3.37
N SER A 240 -97.00 -51.11 -3.93
CA SER A 240 -98.26 -51.45 -4.60
C SER A 240 -98.00 -52.30 -5.85
N GLN A 241 -97.04 -51.91 -6.68
CA GLN A 241 -96.56 -52.72 -7.80
C GLN A 241 -96.01 -54.06 -7.33
N LEU A 242 -95.24 -54.11 -6.24
CA LEU A 242 -94.72 -55.35 -5.67
C LEU A 242 -95.87 -56.27 -5.22
N THR A 243 -96.86 -55.77 -4.48
CA THR A 243 -98.04 -56.58 -4.11
C THR A 243 -98.90 -56.97 -5.31
N MET A 244 -98.93 -56.20 -6.39
CA MET A 244 -99.58 -56.62 -7.64
C MET A 244 -98.79 -57.72 -8.35
N LYS A 245 -97.45 -57.64 -8.39
CA LYS A 245 -96.58 -58.70 -8.90
C LYS A 245 -96.64 -59.94 -8.01
N GLU A 246 -96.71 -59.82 -6.69
CA GLU A 246 -96.93 -60.93 -5.76
C GLU A 246 -98.31 -61.56 -5.94
N LYS A 247 -99.37 -60.76 -6.11
CA LYS A 247 -100.73 -61.26 -6.43
C LYS A 247 -100.76 -61.96 -7.79
N GLU A 248 -100.05 -61.45 -8.79
CA GLU A 248 -99.94 -62.09 -10.10
C GLU A 248 -99.06 -63.36 -10.03
N ILE A 249 -98.00 -63.39 -9.23
CA ILE A 249 -97.21 -64.60 -8.94
C ILE A 249 -98.06 -65.63 -8.17
N LEU A 250 -98.92 -65.20 -7.24
CA LEU A 250 -99.88 -66.06 -6.55
C LEU A 250 -100.99 -66.56 -7.47
N ARG A 251 -101.47 -65.73 -8.41
CA ARG A 251 -102.42 -66.12 -9.46
C ARG A 251 -101.79 -67.13 -10.41
N LEU A 252 -100.58 -66.86 -10.90
CA LEU A 252 -99.82 -67.76 -11.78
C LEU A 252 -99.51 -69.08 -11.06
N LYS A 253 -99.04 -69.05 -9.80
CA LYS A 253 -98.92 -70.26 -8.97
C LYS A 253 -100.25 -71.00 -8.86
N LYS A 254 -101.34 -70.32 -8.53
CA LYS A 254 -102.67 -70.93 -8.39
C LYS A 254 -103.27 -71.45 -9.71
N MET A 255 -102.83 -70.92 -10.85
CA MET A 255 -103.12 -71.44 -12.19
C MET A 255 -102.23 -72.65 -12.54
N LEU A 256 -101.01 -72.72 -12.01
CA LEU A 256 -100.08 -73.86 -12.16
C LEU A 256 -100.38 -75.02 -11.18
N GLU A 257 -100.96 -74.72 -10.01
CA GLU A 257 -101.41 -75.68 -8.99
C GLU A 257 -102.67 -76.48 -9.41
N GLY A 258 -103.29 -76.15 -10.56
CA GLY A 258 -104.46 -76.84 -11.11
C GLY A 258 -104.17 -77.93 -12.15
N GLY A 259 -102.91 -78.21 -12.48
CA GLY A 259 -102.50 -79.17 -13.52
C GLY A 259 -102.03 -80.54 -12.99
N ARG A 260 -102.09 -81.59 -13.83
CA ARG A 260 -101.62 -82.94 -13.47
C ARG A 260 -100.09 -82.96 -13.24
N PRO A 261 -99.56 -83.75 -12.27
CA PRO A 261 -98.12 -83.87 -12.03
C PRO A 261 -97.33 -84.44 -13.23
N TYR A 262 -96.17 -83.84 -13.49
CA TYR A 262 -95.25 -84.13 -14.61
C TYR A 262 -94.95 -85.63 -14.83
N LEU A 263 -94.79 -86.40 -13.76
CA LEU A 263 -94.43 -87.82 -13.82
C LEU A 263 -95.51 -88.71 -14.47
N ALA A 264 -96.75 -88.24 -14.60
CA ALA A 264 -97.84 -88.97 -15.26
C ALA A 264 -97.86 -88.82 -16.80
N VAL A 265 -96.88 -88.13 -17.40
CA VAL A 265 -96.83 -87.82 -18.85
C VAL A 265 -95.82 -88.71 -19.61
N SER A 266 -95.01 -89.51 -18.91
CA SER A 266 -93.77 -90.08 -19.48
C SER A 266 -93.77 -91.61 -19.67
N LYS A 267 -94.83 -92.32 -19.29
CA LYS A 267 -94.93 -93.79 -19.44
C LYS A 267 -96.34 -94.26 -19.83
N ASP A 268 -96.73 -94.02 -21.09
CA ASP A 268 -97.16 -95.13 -21.96
C ASP A 268 -97.15 -94.79 -23.45
N CYS A 269 -96.83 -95.80 -24.25
CA CYS A 269 -96.83 -95.95 -25.71
C CYS A 269 -96.87 -94.73 -26.68
N ALA A 270 -95.78 -94.58 -27.44
CA ALA A 270 -95.71 -94.31 -28.89
C ALA A 270 -96.80 -93.43 -29.56
N CYS A 271 -96.52 -92.13 -29.67
CA CYS A 271 -97.08 -91.19 -30.66
C CYS A 271 -98.61 -90.92 -30.63
N LYS A 272 -98.94 -89.87 -29.85
CA LYS A 272 -100.18 -89.06 -29.81
C LYS A 272 -101.33 -89.57 -28.93
N LYS A 273 -102.02 -88.57 -28.35
CA LYS A 273 -103.35 -88.55 -27.70
C LYS A 273 -103.40 -88.87 -26.20
N ALA A 274 -104.06 -87.94 -25.49
CA ALA A 274 -104.85 -88.10 -24.27
C ALA A 274 -104.27 -88.82 -23.04
N GLU A 275 -104.03 -88.02 -22.00
CA GLU A 275 -104.47 -88.24 -20.61
C GLU A 275 -104.60 -89.67 -20.02
N SER A 276 -103.93 -89.86 -18.87
CA SER A 276 -104.46 -90.54 -17.67
C SER A 276 -104.46 -92.08 -17.61
N SER A 277 -103.56 -92.67 -16.82
CA SER A 277 -103.89 -93.15 -15.45
C SER A 277 -102.68 -93.72 -14.67
N PHE A 278 -102.91 -93.90 -13.37
CA PHE A 278 -102.34 -94.89 -12.44
C PHE A 278 -100.82 -94.95 -12.12
N VAL A 279 -100.50 -94.52 -10.90
CA VAL A 279 -99.24 -94.80 -10.18
C VAL A 279 -99.52 -95.87 -9.11
N MET A 280 -98.66 -96.89 -8.98
CA MET A 280 -98.22 -97.51 -7.70
C MET A 280 -97.42 -98.81 -7.94
N SER A 281 -96.14 -98.85 -7.55
CA SER A 281 -95.47 -100.01 -6.94
C SER A 281 -94.04 -99.69 -6.45
N ASN A 282 -93.65 -100.35 -5.34
CA ASN A 282 -92.32 -100.51 -4.75
C ASN A 282 -91.56 -99.26 -4.20
N TYR A 283 -91.49 -99.23 -2.86
CA TYR A 283 -90.52 -98.47 -2.06
C TYR A 283 -89.16 -99.19 -1.97
N ASN A 284 -88.06 -98.43 -1.85
CA ASN A 284 -86.88 -98.64 -0.96
C ASN A 284 -85.72 -97.69 -1.36
N ILE A 285 -84.64 -97.62 -0.57
CA ILE A 285 -83.43 -96.73 -0.70
C ILE A 285 -83.73 -95.27 -0.27
N ASP A 286 -82.88 -94.53 0.46
CA ASP A 286 -81.90 -94.82 1.53
C ASP A 286 -81.67 -93.51 2.32
N GLY A 287 -81.39 -93.47 3.62
CA GLY A 287 -80.23 -94.11 4.25
C GLY A 287 -78.95 -93.25 4.14
N ASN A 288 -78.77 -92.53 3.02
CA ASN A 288 -77.52 -91.83 2.69
C ASN A 288 -77.59 -90.29 2.75
N GLU A 289 -78.67 -89.66 2.26
CA GLU A 289 -78.76 -88.18 2.19
C GLU A 289 -78.55 -87.51 3.56
N LEU A 290 -79.10 -88.10 4.63
CA LEU A 290 -78.99 -87.59 6.00
C LEU A 290 -77.54 -87.60 6.52
N LYS A 291 -76.70 -88.54 6.04
CA LYS A 291 -75.27 -88.59 6.40
C LYS A 291 -74.46 -87.54 5.64
N VAL A 292 -74.75 -87.33 4.36
CA VAL A 292 -74.11 -86.29 3.54
C VAL A 292 -74.34 -84.90 4.16
N LEU A 293 -75.60 -84.55 4.44
CA LEU A 293 -75.96 -83.27 5.06
C LEU A 293 -75.31 -83.06 6.45
N GLN A 294 -75.09 -84.12 7.22
CA GLN A 294 -74.45 -84.02 8.53
C GLN A 294 -72.91 -83.95 8.45
N GLN A 295 -72.32 -84.50 7.38
CA GLN A 295 -70.90 -84.33 7.04
C GLN A 295 -70.62 -82.89 6.56
N GLU A 296 -71.42 -82.38 5.61
CA GLU A 296 -71.34 -81.01 5.08
C GLU A 296 -71.45 -79.96 6.19
N LYS A 297 -72.36 -80.15 7.16
CA LYS A 297 -72.47 -79.26 8.33
C LYS A 297 -71.16 -79.16 9.11
N LEU A 298 -70.47 -80.28 9.32
CA LEU A 298 -69.25 -80.36 10.12
C LEU A 298 -68.08 -79.70 9.38
N GLU A 299 -68.02 -79.87 8.07
CA GLU A 299 -67.05 -79.21 7.19
C GLU A 299 -67.27 -77.69 7.12
N LEU A 300 -68.52 -77.23 7.06
CA LEU A 300 -68.86 -75.80 7.14
C LEU A 300 -68.53 -75.19 8.52
N GLU A 301 -68.75 -75.91 9.61
CA GLU A 301 -68.36 -75.46 10.96
C GLU A 301 -66.83 -75.36 11.12
N GLN A 302 -66.06 -76.25 10.46
CA GLN A 302 -64.61 -76.14 10.41
C GLN A 302 -64.15 -74.97 9.52
N GLN A 303 -64.70 -74.81 8.32
CA GLN A 303 -64.37 -73.70 7.42
C GLN A 303 -64.64 -72.34 8.06
N LEU A 304 -65.76 -72.19 8.78
CA LEU A 304 -66.07 -70.97 9.54
C LEU A 304 -65.03 -70.68 10.63
N LYS A 305 -64.55 -71.71 11.32
CA LYS A 305 -63.51 -71.58 12.35
C LYS A 305 -62.15 -71.21 11.76
N GLU A 306 -61.79 -71.78 10.61
CA GLU A 306 -60.56 -71.43 9.90
C GLU A 306 -60.62 -70.00 9.31
N ALA A 307 -61.79 -69.57 8.82
CA ALA A 307 -62.01 -68.18 8.39
C ALA A 307 -61.88 -67.20 9.55
N LEU A 308 -62.47 -67.51 10.72
CA LEU A 308 -62.31 -66.71 11.93
C LEU A 308 -60.85 -66.64 12.41
N ASN A 309 -60.10 -67.72 12.36
CA ASN A 309 -58.66 -67.68 12.70
C ASN A 309 -57.89 -66.76 11.74
N LYS A 310 -58.08 -66.92 10.43
CA LYS A 310 -57.47 -66.06 9.39
C LYS A 310 -57.85 -64.58 9.58
N GLN A 311 -59.07 -64.29 10.03
CA GLN A 311 -59.51 -62.93 10.36
C GLN A 311 -58.78 -62.36 11.59
N HIS A 312 -58.56 -63.15 12.64
CA HIS A 312 -57.78 -62.72 13.80
C HIS A 312 -56.30 -62.50 13.46
N ASP A 313 -55.71 -63.37 12.63
CA ASP A 313 -54.33 -63.21 12.16
C ASP A 313 -54.17 -61.93 11.32
N ALA A 314 -55.10 -61.69 10.38
CA ALA A 314 -55.14 -60.45 9.59
C ALA A 314 -55.35 -59.20 10.47
N MET A 315 -56.21 -59.26 11.48
CA MET A 315 -56.41 -58.15 12.43
C MET A 315 -55.17 -57.90 13.29
N SER A 316 -54.44 -58.96 13.70
CA SER A 316 -53.18 -58.82 14.44
C SER A 316 -52.05 -58.25 13.57
N GLN A 317 -52.01 -58.56 12.27
CA GLN A 317 -51.11 -57.92 11.32
C GLN A 317 -51.49 -56.45 11.08
N ALA A 318 -52.79 -56.13 10.92
CA ALA A 318 -53.27 -54.76 10.77
C ALA A 318 -52.96 -53.89 12.00
N LEU A 319 -53.07 -54.43 13.22
CA LEU A 319 -52.66 -53.74 14.45
C LEU A 319 -51.16 -53.43 14.44
N LYS A 320 -50.29 -54.42 14.14
CA LYS A 320 -48.83 -54.18 14.07
C LYS A 320 -48.42 -53.17 13.00
N LEU A 321 -49.16 -53.11 11.88
CA LEU A 321 -48.96 -52.09 10.85
C LEU A 321 -49.45 -50.71 11.31
N ALA A 322 -50.52 -50.63 12.07
CA ALA A 322 -50.96 -49.38 12.71
C ALA A 322 -49.93 -48.90 13.76
N ASP A 323 -49.43 -49.79 14.61
CA ASP A 323 -48.37 -49.49 15.60
C ASP A 323 -47.13 -48.93 14.89
N ARG A 324 -46.64 -49.60 13.82
CA ARG A 324 -45.47 -49.13 13.07
C ARG A 324 -45.74 -47.84 12.27
N ASN A 325 -46.98 -47.60 11.83
CA ASN A 325 -47.34 -46.30 11.25
C ASN A 325 -47.32 -45.19 12.30
N GLU A 326 -47.78 -45.43 13.54
CA GLU A 326 -47.69 -44.44 14.63
C GLU A 326 -46.23 -44.14 15.02
N GLU A 327 -45.32 -45.11 14.90
CA GLU A 327 -43.87 -44.89 15.00
C GLU A 327 -43.33 -44.05 13.82
N LEU A 328 -43.65 -44.41 12.58
CA LEU A 328 -43.23 -43.66 11.38
C LEU A 328 -43.75 -42.21 11.38
N GLU A 329 -44.97 -41.96 11.86
CA GLU A 329 -45.48 -40.60 12.05
C GLU A 329 -44.71 -39.81 13.12
N LYS A 330 -44.13 -40.48 14.13
CA LYS A 330 -43.25 -39.81 15.12
C LYS A 330 -41.90 -39.50 14.49
N GLU A 331 -41.28 -40.49 13.83
CA GLU A 331 -40.03 -40.33 13.08
C GLU A 331 -40.12 -39.18 12.06
N LEU A 332 -41.24 -39.06 11.32
CA LEU A 332 -41.49 -37.96 10.39
C LEU A 332 -41.65 -36.61 11.11
N ARG A 333 -42.43 -36.53 12.20
CA ARG A 333 -42.58 -35.28 12.98
C ARG A 333 -41.25 -34.81 13.57
N ASP A 334 -40.42 -35.73 14.04
CA ASP A 334 -39.08 -35.41 14.57
C ASP A 334 -38.15 -34.90 13.45
N ILE A 335 -38.23 -35.49 12.24
CA ILE A 335 -37.53 -35.00 11.03
C ILE A 335 -38.01 -33.58 10.66
N ASP A 336 -39.32 -33.31 10.67
CA ASP A 336 -39.87 -31.97 10.40
C ASP A 336 -39.36 -30.93 11.42
N HIS A 337 -39.27 -31.29 12.70
CA HIS A 337 -38.74 -30.41 13.75
C HIS A 337 -37.24 -30.14 13.57
N ILE A 338 -36.47 -31.14 13.16
CA ILE A 338 -35.04 -30.97 12.82
C ILE A 338 -34.88 -30.10 11.58
N ALA A 339 -35.70 -30.30 10.54
CA ALA A 339 -35.67 -29.50 9.33
C ALA A 339 -35.97 -28.01 9.62
N LEU A 340 -37.02 -27.72 10.39
CA LEU A 340 -37.38 -26.36 10.80
C LEU A 340 -36.30 -25.71 11.70
N ALA A 341 -35.64 -26.48 12.57
CA ALA A 341 -34.52 -25.98 13.38
C ALA A 341 -33.30 -25.63 12.51
N VAL A 342 -32.92 -26.51 11.58
CA VAL A 342 -31.83 -26.25 10.62
C VAL A 342 -32.17 -25.06 9.71
N GLU A 343 -33.41 -24.93 9.26
CA GLU A 343 -33.84 -23.77 8.47
C GLU A 343 -33.76 -22.47 9.28
N ALA A 344 -34.16 -22.48 10.56
CA ALA A 344 -34.05 -21.32 11.45
C ALA A 344 -32.58 -20.91 11.70
N ASP A 345 -31.69 -21.87 11.93
CA ASP A 345 -30.25 -21.62 12.10
C ASP A 345 -29.60 -21.13 10.81
N CYS A 346 -29.93 -21.71 9.64
CA CYS A 346 -29.50 -21.22 8.34
C CYS A 346 -29.99 -19.79 8.07
N ASN A 347 -31.27 -19.49 8.33
CA ASN A 347 -31.84 -18.15 8.20
C ASN A 347 -31.16 -17.15 9.15
N SER A 348 -30.80 -17.58 10.37
CA SER A 348 -30.03 -16.77 11.33
C SER A 348 -28.61 -16.48 10.83
N ALA A 349 -27.91 -17.49 10.31
CA ALA A 349 -26.57 -17.38 9.75
C ALA A 349 -26.54 -16.48 8.49
N VAL A 350 -27.49 -16.65 7.57
CA VAL A 350 -27.66 -15.80 6.37
C VAL A 350 -27.95 -14.36 6.78
N LYS A 351 -28.83 -14.12 7.77
CA LYS A 351 -29.15 -12.79 8.27
C LYS A 351 -27.93 -12.09 8.89
N GLU A 352 -27.10 -12.82 9.62
CA GLU A 352 -25.85 -12.29 10.19
C GLU A 352 -24.75 -12.10 9.12
N ASN A 353 -24.67 -12.97 8.12
CA ASN A 353 -23.75 -12.79 7.00
C ASN A 353 -24.14 -11.54 6.17
N ASN A 354 -25.43 -11.34 5.89
CA ASN A 354 -25.92 -10.13 5.22
C ASN A 354 -25.56 -8.85 6.00
N ARG A 355 -25.66 -8.84 7.34
CA ARG A 355 -25.17 -7.71 8.15
C ARG A 355 -23.66 -7.46 8.02
N ARG A 356 -22.86 -8.52 7.84
CA ARG A 356 -21.41 -8.40 7.63
C ARG A 356 -21.11 -7.87 6.23
N VAL A 357 -21.82 -8.36 5.21
CA VAL A 357 -21.75 -7.85 3.83
C VAL A 357 -22.11 -6.37 3.78
N SER A 358 -23.22 -5.93 4.38
CA SER A 358 -23.57 -4.50 4.41
C SER A 358 -22.51 -3.63 5.12
N LYS A 359 -21.92 -4.11 6.21
CA LYS A 359 -20.80 -3.41 6.89
C LYS A 359 -19.50 -3.42 6.09
N LEU A 360 -19.32 -4.34 5.14
CA LEU A 360 -18.18 -4.36 4.22
C LEU A 360 -18.46 -3.47 3.00
N GLN A 361 -19.70 -3.41 2.51
CA GLN A 361 -20.15 -2.46 1.48
C GLN A 361 -20.01 -1.02 1.97
N GLU A 362 -20.54 -0.69 3.15
CA GLU A 362 -20.39 0.63 3.80
C GLU A 362 -18.89 1.02 3.94
N LYS A 363 -18.02 0.07 4.32
CA LYS A 363 -16.57 0.31 4.39
C LYS A 363 -15.94 0.52 3.01
N LEU A 364 -16.36 -0.23 1.99
CA LEU A 364 -15.88 -0.09 0.63
C LEU A 364 -16.29 1.27 0.05
N GLU A 365 -17.54 1.69 0.24
CA GLU A 365 -18.06 3.01 -0.14
C GLU A 365 -17.25 4.14 0.52
N ASN A 366 -17.00 4.07 1.84
CA ASN A 366 -16.15 5.02 2.55
C ASN A 366 -14.69 5.03 2.05
N VAL A 367 -14.14 3.88 1.66
CA VAL A 367 -12.80 3.80 1.07
C VAL A 367 -12.76 4.38 -0.35
N MET A 368 -13.75 4.08 -1.20
CA MET A 368 -13.85 4.65 -2.56
C MET A 368 -14.05 6.17 -2.52
N ALA A 369 -14.90 6.68 -1.61
CA ALA A 369 -15.06 8.12 -1.41
C ALA A 369 -13.73 8.80 -1.00
N ARG A 370 -12.92 8.14 -0.15
CA ARG A 370 -11.59 8.64 0.21
C ARG A 370 -10.56 8.50 -0.92
N VAL A 371 -10.64 7.48 -1.76
CA VAL A 371 -9.83 7.37 -2.98
C VAL A 371 -10.15 8.54 -3.92
N HIS A 372 -11.42 8.82 -4.20
CA HIS A 372 -11.81 9.95 -5.06
C HIS A 372 -11.41 11.32 -4.47
N ALA A 373 -11.42 11.49 -3.15
CA ALA A 373 -10.87 12.69 -2.50
C ALA A 373 -9.35 12.83 -2.75
N LEU A 374 -8.58 11.76 -2.52
CA LEU A 374 -7.13 11.73 -2.76
C LEU A 374 -6.78 11.85 -4.25
N GLU A 375 -7.61 11.35 -5.16
CA GLU A 375 -7.50 11.56 -6.60
C GLU A 375 -7.73 13.03 -6.96
N ALA A 376 -8.74 13.68 -6.39
CA ALA A 376 -8.99 15.10 -6.58
C ALA A 376 -7.82 15.95 -6.08
N GLU A 377 -7.36 15.72 -4.85
CA GLU A 377 -6.15 16.35 -4.28
C GLU A 377 -4.93 16.14 -5.19
N LEU A 378 -4.69 14.91 -5.66
CA LEU A 378 -3.60 14.60 -6.60
C LEU A 378 -3.74 15.33 -7.95
N THR A 379 -4.96 15.64 -8.41
CA THR A 379 -5.15 16.49 -9.61
C THR A 379 -4.89 17.98 -9.36
N VAL A 380 -5.07 18.46 -8.13
CA VAL A 380 -4.71 19.85 -7.74
C VAL A 380 -3.20 19.98 -7.66
N GLU A 381 -2.53 19.11 -6.90
CA GLU A 381 -1.06 19.01 -6.82
C GLU A 381 -0.41 18.90 -8.21
N ARG A 382 -1.00 18.14 -9.14
CA ARG A 382 -0.52 18.04 -10.53
C ARG A 382 -0.67 19.34 -11.33
N ARG A 383 -1.64 20.20 -11.02
CA ARG A 383 -1.77 21.54 -11.64
C ARG A 383 -0.75 22.49 -11.05
N GLU A 384 -0.62 22.54 -9.73
CA GLU A 384 0.38 23.38 -9.06
C GLU A 384 1.81 23.04 -9.51
N VAL A 385 2.13 21.75 -9.68
CA VAL A 385 3.41 21.29 -10.25
C VAL A 385 3.56 21.64 -11.75
N GLN A 386 2.48 21.86 -12.50
CA GLN A 386 2.53 22.36 -13.89
C GLN A 386 2.70 23.89 -13.94
N GLU A 387 2.02 24.63 -13.07
CA GLU A 387 2.12 26.09 -12.93
C GLU A 387 3.54 26.48 -12.46
N LEU A 388 4.06 25.86 -11.39
CA LEU A 388 5.43 26.06 -10.92
C LEU A 388 6.51 25.67 -11.96
N ARG A 389 6.19 24.79 -12.92
CA ARG A 389 7.07 24.50 -14.07
C ARG A 389 7.00 25.59 -15.12
N ALA A 390 5.81 26.13 -15.41
CA ALA A 390 5.64 27.25 -16.33
C ALA A 390 6.37 28.50 -15.81
N ASP A 391 6.22 28.81 -14.52
CA ASP A 391 6.95 29.89 -13.84
C ASP A 391 8.48 29.68 -13.90
N LEU A 392 8.95 28.44 -13.67
CA LEU A 392 10.38 28.12 -13.77
C LEU A 392 10.94 28.31 -15.19
N GLU A 393 10.19 27.95 -16.24
CA GLU A 393 10.59 28.24 -17.62
C GLU A 393 10.50 29.74 -17.96
N ALA A 394 9.53 30.48 -17.41
CA ALA A 394 9.45 31.93 -17.54
C ALA A 394 10.68 32.62 -16.90
N CYS A 395 11.03 32.26 -15.65
CA CYS A 395 12.23 32.80 -14.98
C CYS A 395 13.53 32.41 -15.70
N LYS A 396 13.61 31.24 -16.36
CA LYS A 396 14.75 30.89 -17.24
C LYS A 396 14.81 31.77 -18.48
N LEU A 397 13.67 32.07 -19.11
CA LEU A 397 13.60 32.95 -20.28
C LEU A 397 13.96 34.40 -19.94
N GLU A 398 13.54 34.88 -18.77
CA GLU A 398 13.98 36.16 -18.20
C GLU A 398 15.48 36.16 -17.92
N LYS A 399 16.00 35.13 -17.23
CA LYS A 399 17.45 34.97 -16.98
C LYS A 399 18.27 35.02 -18.26
N HIS A 400 17.88 34.26 -19.29
CA HIS A 400 18.54 34.29 -20.60
C HIS A 400 18.40 35.64 -21.33
N THR A 401 17.39 36.45 -20.99
CA THR A 401 17.23 37.80 -21.53
C THR A 401 18.13 38.80 -20.80
N ILE A 402 18.26 38.67 -19.47
CA ILE A 402 19.21 39.44 -18.66
C ILE A 402 20.67 39.08 -19.01
N GLU A 403 20.98 37.81 -19.29
CA GLU A 403 22.29 37.39 -19.79
C GLU A 403 22.63 38.05 -21.14
N ARG A 404 21.67 38.10 -22.08
CA ARG A 404 21.85 38.78 -23.37
C ARG A 404 22.01 40.29 -23.24
N THR A 405 21.30 40.97 -22.33
CA THR A 405 21.50 42.40 -22.11
C THR A 405 22.82 42.68 -21.39
N LEU A 406 23.22 41.83 -20.43
CA LEU A 406 24.51 41.94 -19.76
C LEU A 406 25.66 41.84 -20.77
N GLU A 407 25.66 40.84 -21.65
CA GLU A 407 26.70 40.68 -22.68
C GLU A 407 26.78 41.91 -23.60
N SER A 408 25.64 42.45 -24.06
CA SER A 408 25.60 43.71 -24.84
C SER A 408 26.26 44.87 -24.08
N THR A 409 25.93 45.06 -22.80
CA THR A 409 26.53 46.13 -22.00
C THR A 409 28.01 45.91 -21.69
N LEU A 410 28.49 44.65 -21.69
CA LEU A 410 29.90 44.32 -21.55
C LEU A 410 30.68 44.62 -22.84
N ASP A 411 30.11 44.33 -24.01
CA ASP A 411 30.69 44.70 -25.31
C ASP A 411 30.68 46.22 -25.52
N GLU A 412 29.60 46.93 -25.14
CA GLU A 412 29.55 48.40 -25.14
C GLU A 412 30.61 48.99 -24.21
N LYS A 413 30.74 48.46 -22.98
CA LYS A 413 31.79 48.86 -22.03
C LYS A 413 33.19 48.60 -22.58
N LYS A 414 33.40 47.49 -23.29
CA LYS A 414 34.66 47.15 -23.94
C LYS A 414 34.99 48.14 -25.06
N GLN A 415 34.05 48.41 -25.97
CA GLN A 415 34.18 49.45 -27.01
C GLN A 415 34.51 50.83 -26.42
N MET A 416 33.84 51.22 -25.33
CA MET A 416 34.15 52.45 -24.61
C MET A 416 35.54 52.44 -23.96
N THR A 417 36.00 51.29 -23.46
CA THR A 417 37.35 51.13 -22.87
C THR A 417 38.42 51.22 -23.95
N ASP A 418 38.22 50.54 -25.08
CA ASP A 418 39.11 50.60 -26.25
C ASP A 418 39.16 52.04 -26.80
N ARG A 419 38.02 52.75 -26.87
CA ARG A 419 37.97 54.15 -27.27
C ARG A 419 38.65 55.10 -26.28
N ILE A 420 38.62 54.82 -24.98
CA ILE A 420 39.42 55.55 -23.98
C ILE A 420 40.91 55.29 -24.22
N ASN A 421 41.32 54.04 -24.46
CA ASN A 421 42.72 53.69 -24.75
C ASN A 421 43.23 54.41 -26.02
N GLU A 422 42.43 54.47 -27.08
CA GLU A 422 42.74 55.27 -28.29
C GLU A 422 42.96 56.75 -27.95
N LEU A 423 42.06 57.35 -27.16
CA LEU A 423 42.17 58.75 -26.74
C LEU A 423 43.40 59.00 -25.86
N THR A 424 43.76 58.09 -24.96
CA THR A 424 45.00 58.18 -24.16
C THR A 424 46.26 58.04 -25.01
N VAL A 425 46.25 57.22 -26.07
CA VAL A 425 47.35 57.15 -27.05
C VAL A 425 47.47 58.46 -27.84
N ILE A 426 46.35 59.05 -28.26
CA ILE A 426 46.33 60.36 -28.92
C ILE A 426 46.85 61.46 -27.99
N GLU A 427 46.38 61.49 -26.74
CA GLU A 427 46.83 62.42 -25.70
C GLU A 427 48.34 62.30 -25.45
N LYS A 428 48.86 61.07 -25.33
CA LYS A 428 50.31 60.85 -25.20
C LYS A 428 51.06 61.38 -26.42
N ASN A 429 50.62 61.05 -27.64
CA ASN A 429 51.29 61.52 -28.86
C ASN A 429 51.30 63.06 -28.96
N LEU A 430 50.23 63.72 -28.51
CA LEU A 430 50.15 65.19 -28.40
C LEU A 430 51.10 65.74 -27.33
N ASN A 431 51.22 65.08 -26.18
CA ASN A 431 52.18 65.46 -25.14
C ASN A 431 53.64 65.27 -25.58
N ASP A 432 53.94 64.17 -26.29
CA ASP A 432 55.26 63.90 -26.89
C ASP A 432 55.60 64.90 -28.03
N GLU A 433 54.60 65.49 -28.69
CA GLU A 433 54.76 66.62 -29.63
C GLU A 433 54.97 67.94 -28.87
N ILE A 434 54.21 68.21 -27.81
CA ILE A 434 54.38 69.39 -26.95
C ILE A 434 55.79 69.42 -26.34
N GLU A 435 56.30 68.29 -25.84
CA GLU A 435 57.64 68.22 -25.25
C GLU A 435 58.74 68.42 -26.31
N ARG A 436 58.54 67.93 -27.55
CA ARG A 436 59.42 68.24 -28.68
C ARG A 436 59.40 69.73 -29.03
N LEU A 437 58.22 70.34 -29.11
CA LEU A 437 58.07 71.79 -29.35
C LEU A 437 58.66 72.64 -28.22
N ILE A 438 58.62 72.18 -26.97
CA ILE A 438 59.32 72.83 -25.84
C ILE A 438 60.84 72.74 -26.04
N LYS A 439 61.38 71.56 -26.36
CA LYS A 439 62.82 71.37 -26.64
C LYS A 439 63.30 72.19 -27.86
N GLU A 440 62.45 72.35 -28.88
CA GLU A 440 62.68 73.23 -30.03
C GLU A 440 62.73 74.71 -29.62
N ASN A 441 61.78 75.17 -28.79
CA ASN A 441 61.80 76.53 -28.24
C ASN A 441 63.00 76.78 -27.32
N GLU A 442 63.44 75.78 -26.56
CA GLU A 442 64.58 75.90 -25.65
C GLU A 442 65.89 76.05 -26.43
N LYS A 443 66.07 75.31 -27.54
CA LYS A 443 67.17 75.53 -28.50
C LYS A 443 67.10 76.93 -29.11
N GLN A 444 65.94 77.34 -29.63
CA GLN A 444 65.77 78.68 -30.22
C GLN A 444 66.07 79.80 -29.21
N ARG A 445 65.75 79.62 -27.92
CA ARG A 445 66.15 80.52 -26.83
C ARG A 445 67.67 80.54 -26.63
N GLN A 446 68.34 79.39 -26.65
CA GLN A 446 69.80 79.31 -26.55
C GLN A 446 70.48 79.96 -27.76
N ASP A 447 69.97 79.76 -28.97
CA ASP A 447 70.45 80.43 -30.20
C ASP A 447 70.25 81.95 -30.11
N ILE A 448 69.10 82.41 -29.63
CA ILE A 448 68.84 83.84 -29.36
C ILE A 448 69.82 84.39 -28.31
N ILE A 449 70.13 83.64 -27.25
CA ILE A 449 71.12 84.05 -26.23
C ILE A 449 72.54 84.12 -26.83
N GLN A 450 72.94 83.16 -27.67
CA GLN A 450 74.23 83.22 -28.39
C GLN A 450 74.29 84.41 -29.35
N LEU A 451 73.22 84.68 -30.11
CA LEU A 451 73.09 85.84 -30.98
C LEU A 451 73.08 87.17 -30.21
N GLN A 452 72.50 87.21 -29.00
CA GLN A 452 72.57 88.36 -28.11
C GLN A 452 73.98 88.57 -27.55
N TYR A 453 74.69 87.48 -27.20
CA TYR A 453 76.07 87.56 -26.72
C TYR A 453 77.02 88.06 -27.82
N SER A 454 76.90 87.54 -29.05
CA SER A 454 77.70 88.03 -30.19
C SER A 454 77.33 89.47 -30.59
N ASN A 455 76.05 89.85 -30.53
CA ASN A 455 75.64 91.27 -30.67
C ASN A 455 76.20 92.17 -29.56
N LYS A 456 76.30 91.68 -28.32
CA LYS A 456 76.93 92.43 -27.22
C LYS A 456 78.43 92.62 -27.47
N LEU A 457 79.11 91.56 -27.92
CA LEU A 457 80.53 91.61 -28.28
C LEU A 457 80.79 92.61 -29.44
N LEU A 458 79.92 92.62 -30.46
CA LEU A 458 79.98 93.59 -31.56
C LEU A 458 79.68 95.02 -31.08
N LYS A 459 78.69 95.23 -30.21
CA LYS A 459 78.42 96.55 -29.61
C LYS A 459 79.57 97.04 -28.73
N GLU A 460 80.26 96.16 -28.01
CA GLU A 460 81.45 96.52 -27.21
C GLU A 460 82.69 96.81 -28.08
N GLN A 461 82.73 96.32 -29.33
CA GLN A 461 83.72 96.72 -30.33
C GLN A 461 83.37 98.06 -31.01
N ILE A 462 82.08 98.32 -31.28
CA ILE A 462 81.59 99.58 -31.88
C ILE A 462 81.70 100.74 -30.90
N ASN A 463 81.27 100.57 -29.64
CA ASN A 463 81.26 101.61 -28.59
C ASN A 463 82.66 102.09 -28.14
N ARG A 464 83.75 101.58 -28.74
CA ARG A 464 85.11 102.12 -28.55
C ARG A 464 85.54 103.10 -29.65
N ARG A 465 84.71 103.38 -30.66
CA ARG A 465 85.15 104.10 -31.87
C ARG A 465 84.52 105.46 -32.13
N GLU A 466 83.34 105.76 -31.57
CA GLU A 466 82.62 107.00 -31.86
C GLU A 466 82.14 107.70 -30.58
N ILE A 467 82.60 108.93 -30.39
CA ILE A 467 82.09 109.93 -29.45
C ILE A 467 82.10 111.27 -30.19
N LEU A 468 80.93 111.84 -30.52
CA LEU A 468 80.67 113.28 -30.71
C LEU A 468 79.23 113.55 -31.22
N LEU A 469 78.70 114.73 -30.88
CA LEU A 469 77.52 115.45 -31.41
C LEU A 469 76.08 114.97 -31.04
N ASP A 470 75.42 115.86 -30.28
CA ASP A 470 74.14 116.56 -30.56
C ASP A 470 72.77 115.84 -30.68
N ASP A 471 71.96 116.07 -29.62
CA ASP A 471 70.67 116.80 -29.62
C ASP A 471 69.28 116.12 -29.84
N VAL A 472 68.25 116.79 -29.29
CA VAL A 472 66.78 116.60 -29.23
C VAL A 472 66.11 115.42 -29.99
N GLY A 473 65.65 114.43 -29.21
CA GLY A 473 64.20 114.19 -28.96
C GLY A 473 63.33 113.32 -29.90
N ILE A 474 62.02 113.35 -29.59
CA ILE A 474 60.84 112.84 -30.36
C ILE A 474 60.46 111.34 -30.22
N ASN A 475 59.14 111.10 -30.06
CA ASN A 475 58.47 109.78 -30.07
C ASN A 475 58.13 109.36 -31.51
N LEU A 476 58.04 108.05 -31.81
CA LEU A 476 56.81 107.38 -32.33
C LEU A 476 57.01 105.91 -32.80
N LYS A 477 56.16 105.02 -32.24
CA LYS A 477 55.43 103.89 -32.89
C LYS A 477 56.11 102.65 -33.51
N ASP A 478 55.35 101.54 -33.38
CA ASP A 478 55.16 100.35 -34.26
C ASP A 478 56.43 99.55 -34.71
N ALA A 479 56.53 98.22 -34.57
CA ALA A 479 55.55 97.16 -34.74
C ALA A 479 56.10 95.76 -34.34
N LYS A 480 55.21 94.73 -34.30
CA LYS A 480 55.49 93.27 -34.22
C LYS A 480 56.08 92.76 -32.88
N GLU A 481 55.85 91.52 -32.41
CA GLU A 481 55.02 90.40 -32.90
C GLU A 481 54.61 89.43 -31.77
N LYS A 482 53.73 88.46 -32.11
CA LYS A 482 53.41 87.20 -31.38
C LYS A 482 52.68 87.32 -30.02
N GLY A 483 51.59 86.57 -29.88
CA GLY A 483 50.80 86.49 -28.64
C GLY A 483 49.35 86.01 -28.76
N ARG A 484 49.00 85.16 -29.73
CA ARG A 484 47.62 84.60 -29.81
C ARG A 484 47.45 83.38 -28.92
N LYS A 485 46.51 83.45 -27.99
CA LYS A 485 45.47 82.43 -27.77
C LYS A 485 44.23 83.12 -27.18
N ASN A 486 43.05 82.69 -27.59
CA ASN A 486 41.78 83.37 -27.33
C ASN A 486 41.03 82.72 -26.18
N ASP A 487 40.08 83.46 -25.61
CA ASP A 487 39.12 82.98 -24.63
C ASP A 487 37.68 83.33 -25.09
N TYR A 488 36.74 82.43 -24.78
CA TYR A 488 35.26 82.53 -24.78
C TYR A 488 34.41 83.11 -25.96
N ASP A 489 33.38 82.30 -26.26
CA ASP A 489 31.96 82.63 -26.51
C ASP A 489 31.35 82.50 -27.95
N ARG A 490 30.09 82.02 -27.93
CA ARG A 490 28.96 82.25 -28.87
C ARG A 490 28.81 81.48 -30.20
N GLY A 491 27.72 80.69 -30.27
CA GLY A 491 26.68 80.93 -31.28
C GLY A 491 26.34 79.85 -32.32
N GLN A 492 25.09 79.34 -32.25
CA GLN A 492 24.13 79.04 -33.35
C GLN A 492 24.57 78.42 -34.70
N GLY A 493 23.83 77.40 -35.19
CA GLY A 493 23.79 77.07 -36.64
C GLY A 493 23.02 75.79 -37.02
N ARG A 494 22.04 75.88 -37.94
CA ARG A 494 21.29 74.74 -38.56
C ARG A 494 22.04 74.17 -39.77
N THR A 495 21.76 72.90 -40.11
CA THR A 495 21.68 72.44 -41.51
C THR A 495 20.58 71.36 -41.67
N GLU A 496 20.18 71.04 -42.90
CA GLU A 496 18.96 70.27 -43.25
C GLU A 496 19.27 69.07 -44.20
N PHE A 497 18.25 68.54 -44.91
CA PHE A 497 18.21 67.48 -45.96
C PHE A 497 17.95 66.01 -45.51
N GLN A 498 17.25 65.14 -46.26
CA GLN A 498 16.11 65.28 -47.23
C GLN A 498 15.50 63.88 -47.57
N GLU A 499 14.28 63.85 -48.15
CA GLU A 499 13.65 62.79 -48.99
C GLU A 499 13.12 61.46 -48.38
N ALA A 500 12.20 60.70 -49.03
CA ALA A 500 10.98 61.04 -49.81
C ALA A 500 10.14 59.78 -50.23
N TYR A 501 8.88 60.03 -50.65
CA TYR A 501 8.04 59.28 -51.63
C TYR A 501 7.13 58.06 -51.28
N LYS A 502 5.84 58.27 -51.60
CA LYS A 502 4.80 57.32 -52.09
C LYS A 502 4.23 56.30 -51.08
N GLY A 503 3.02 55.77 -51.25
CA GLY A 503 2.00 55.94 -52.31
C GLY A 503 0.55 55.90 -51.78
N ARG A 504 -0.46 55.96 -52.67
CA ARG A 504 -1.88 56.10 -52.32
C ARG A 504 -2.73 54.99 -52.98
N ASP A 505 -3.09 53.95 -52.22
CA ASP A 505 -4.12 52.95 -52.56
C ASP A 505 -4.56 52.21 -51.28
N LEU A 506 -5.66 52.63 -50.63
CA LEU A 506 -6.21 51.93 -49.45
C LEU A 506 -7.64 52.34 -49.02
N LEU A 507 -8.44 52.93 -49.92
CA LEU A 507 -9.77 53.48 -49.57
C LEU A 507 -10.96 52.55 -49.85
N GLN A 508 -10.72 51.31 -50.29
CA GLN A 508 -11.75 50.30 -50.53
C GLN A 508 -11.91 49.31 -49.36
N SER A 509 -10.82 48.97 -48.66
CA SER A 509 -10.79 47.92 -47.61
C SER A 509 -11.32 48.35 -46.23
N ILE A 510 -11.79 49.58 -46.08
CA ILE A 510 -12.12 50.16 -44.77
C ILE A 510 -13.52 49.75 -44.29
N ASN A 511 -14.46 49.47 -45.19
CA ASN A 511 -15.86 49.20 -44.83
C ASN A 511 -16.09 47.76 -44.36
N ASP A 512 -15.53 46.76 -45.04
CA ASP A 512 -15.74 45.34 -44.68
C ASP A 512 -15.09 45.03 -43.33
N ALA A 513 -13.89 45.56 -43.09
CA ALA A 513 -13.18 45.50 -41.81
C ALA A 513 -13.81 46.37 -40.69
N GLY A 514 -14.99 46.97 -40.93
CA GLY A 514 -15.81 47.62 -39.91
C GLY A 514 -16.75 46.65 -39.21
N TYR A 515 -17.46 45.82 -39.97
CA TYR A 515 -18.47 44.90 -39.43
C TYR A 515 -17.86 43.75 -38.61
N GLU A 516 -16.74 43.17 -39.06
CA GLU A 516 -16.01 42.16 -38.26
C GLU A 516 -15.59 42.72 -36.90
N LYS A 517 -15.11 43.97 -36.87
CA LYS A 517 -14.69 44.63 -35.63
C LYS A 517 -15.86 44.99 -34.72
N GLU A 518 -17.04 45.28 -35.26
CA GLU A 518 -18.22 45.54 -34.43
C GLU A 518 -18.75 44.25 -33.77
N ILE A 519 -18.51 43.08 -34.39
CA ILE A 519 -18.72 41.77 -33.76
C ILE A 519 -17.63 41.48 -32.72
N GLU A 520 -16.33 41.59 -33.06
CA GLU A 520 -15.24 41.44 -32.09
C GLU A 520 -15.40 42.37 -30.87
N ILE A 521 -15.86 43.61 -31.07
CA ILE A 521 -16.10 44.58 -29.98
C ILE A 521 -17.27 44.14 -29.09
N ASN A 522 -18.30 43.47 -29.62
CA ASN A 522 -19.37 42.90 -28.79
C ASN A 522 -18.89 41.66 -28.02
N ASP A 523 -18.17 40.75 -28.67
CA ASP A 523 -17.62 39.56 -28.03
C ASP A 523 -16.60 39.92 -26.95
N LEU A 524 -15.72 40.90 -27.21
CA LEU A 524 -14.80 41.47 -26.23
C LEU A 524 -15.53 42.21 -25.10
N GLN A 525 -16.65 42.90 -25.36
CA GLN A 525 -17.47 43.48 -24.29
C GLN A 525 -18.12 42.40 -23.43
N GLN A 526 -18.62 41.31 -24.03
CA GLN A 526 -19.21 40.19 -23.30
C GLN A 526 -18.16 39.45 -22.47
N ALA A 527 -16.97 39.20 -23.04
CA ALA A 527 -15.82 38.64 -22.34
C ALA A 527 -15.32 39.56 -21.20
N VAL A 528 -15.23 40.87 -21.42
CA VAL A 528 -14.88 41.84 -20.35
C VAL A 528 -15.95 41.86 -19.25
N GLU A 529 -17.23 41.72 -19.57
CA GLU A 529 -18.29 41.66 -18.56
C GLU A 529 -18.32 40.32 -17.80
N GLN A 530 -17.95 39.21 -18.44
CA GLN A 530 -17.68 37.94 -17.76
C GLN A 530 -16.45 38.04 -16.85
N LEU A 531 -15.32 38.54 -17.35
CA LEU A 531 -14.11 38.78 -16.57
C LEU A 531 -14.34 39.76 -15.41
N ARG A 532 -15.26 40.72 -15.54
CA ARG A 532 -15.70 41.58 -14.41
C ARG A 532 -16.42 40.77 -13.33
N ARG A 533 -17.36 39.89 -13.72
CA ARG A 533 -18.07 39.00 -12.78
C ARG A 533 -17.11 38.04 -12.09
N GLU A 534 -16.18 37.44 -12.83
CA GLU A 534 -15.15 36.58 -12.28
C GLU A 534 -14.20 37.36 -11.34
N ARG A 535 -13.74 38.55 -11.76
CA ARG A 535 -12.94 39.45 -10.92
C ARG A 535 -13.67 39.84 -9.63
N ASP A 536 -14.95 40.18 -9.68
CA ASP A 536 -15.73 40.55 -8.49
C ASP A 536 -16.16 39.32 -7.65
N PHE A 537 -16.29 38.13 -8.26
CA PHE A 537 -16.42 36.85 -7.56
C PHE A 537 -15.14 36.51 -6.78
N TYR A 538 -13.98 36.44 -7.44
CA TYR A 538 -12.70 36.17 -6.79
C TYR A 538 -12.30 37.24 -5.77
N LYS A 539 -12.69 38.50 -6.00
CA LYS A 539 -12.52 39.60 -5.02
C LYS A 539 -13.44 39.44 -3.80
N ASN A 540 -14.63 38.89 -3.95
CA ASN A 540 -15.51 38.55 -2.83
C ASN A 540 -15.05 37.29 -2.10
N GLU A 541 -14.58 36.26 -2.82
CA GLU A 541 -13.98 35.07 -2.20
C GLU A 541 -12.68 35.40 -1.48
N TYR A 542 -11.79 36.19 -2.07
CA TYR A 542 -10.62 36.74 -1.38
C TYR A 542 -11.03 37.55 -0.14
N LYS A 543 -12.18 38.23 -0.16
CA LYS A 543 -12.73 38.92 1.02
C LYS A 543 -13.24 37.93 2.07
N ASN A 544 -14.00 36.91 1.69
CA ASN A 544 -14.49 35.85 2.58
C ASN A 544 -13.32 35.09 3.23
N ILE A 545 -12.34 34.68 2.43
CA ILE A 545 -11.11 34.01 2.87
C ILE A 545 -10.32 34.94 3.80
N LYS A 546 -10.11 36.21 3.43
CA LYS A 546 -9.43 37.18 4.28
C LYS A 546 -10.19 37.44 5.59
N ASP A 547 -11.51 37.58 5.56
CA ASP A 547 -12.31 37.86 6.76
C ASP A 547 -12.49 36.61 7.64
N ASN A 548 -12.37 35.40 7.09
CA ASN A 548 -12.27 34.17 7.89
C ASN A 548 -10.85 33.98 8.45
N TYR A 549 -9.81 34.21 7.66
CA TYR A 549 -8.40 34.18 8.10
C TYR A 549 -8.15 35.20 9.21
N ASN A 550 -8.71 36.41 9.09
CA ASN A 550 -8.70 37.43 10.15
C ASN A 550 -9.41 36.95 11.43
N LYS A 551 -10.57 36.25 11.34
CA LYS A 551 -11.26 35.71 12.54
C LYS A 551 -10.52 34.56 13.20
N THR A 552 -9.83 33.72 12.41
CA THR A 552 -8.97 32.66 12.93
C THR A 552 -7.77 33.28 13.63
N ILE A 553 -7.09 34.24 12.98
CA ILE A 553 -6.01 35.03 13.59
C ILE A 553 -6.51 35.76 14.85
N GLU A 554 -7.67 36.41 14.87
CA GLU A 554 -8.15 37.09 16.08
C GLU A 554 -8.37 36.15 17.27
N LYS A 555 -8.70 34.87 17.04
CA LYS A 555 -8.73 33.86 18.10
C LYS A 555 -7.33 33.42 18.52
N ASP A 556 -6.54 32.91 17.57
CA ASP A 556 -5.20 32.37 17.84
C ASP A 556 -4.28 33.45 18.44
N HIS A 557 -4.45 34.70 18.01
CA HIS A 557 -3.72 35.86 18.49
C HIS A 557 -4.23 36.36 19.85
N VAL A 558 -5.47 36.09 20.27
CA VAL A 558 -5.94 36.32 21.65
C VAL A 558 -5.34 35.30 22.62
N ASP A 559 -5.28 34.03 22.22
CA ASP A 559 -4.62 32.99 23.04
C ASP A 559 -3.11 33.19 23.09
N LEU A 560 -2.47 33.56 21.96
CA LEU A 560 -1.07 34.01 21.95
C LEU A 560 -0.84 35.30 22.74
N TRP A 561 -1.73 36.30 22.70
CA TRP A 561 -1.60 37.50 23.55
C TRP A 561 -1.73 37.16 25.03
N SER A 562 -2.59 36.19 25.37
CA SER A 562 -2.74 35.69 26.73
C SER A 562 -1.47 34.99 27.18
N ARG A 563 -0.91 34.07 26.37
CA ARG A 563 0.35 33.38 26.68
C ARG A 563 1.56 34.32 26.68
N ILE A 564 1.61 35.33 25.83
CA ILE A 564 2.63 36.39 25.84
C ILE A 564 2.48 37.29 27.09
N ARG A 565 1.26 37.51 27.58
CA ARG A 565 1.01 38.25 28.83
C ARG A 565 1.43 37.43 30.05
N GLU A 566 1.12 36.13 30.09
CA GLU A 566 1.64 35.20 31.09
C GLU A 566 3.17 35.17 31.10
N LEU A 567 3.80 34.93 29.95
CA LEU A 567 5.26 34.90 29.82
C LEU A 567 5.91 36.26 30.15
N LYS A 568 5.22 37.40 29.95
CA LYS A 568 5.67 38.71 30.44
C LYS A 568 5.52 38.87 31.95
N CYS A 569 4.48 38.31 32.57
CA CYS A 569 4.38 38.26 34.03
C CYS A 569 5.48 37.37 34.62
N GLU A 570 5.68 36.16 34.09
CA GLU A 570 6.77 35.25 34.48
C GLU A 570 8.16 35.91 34.31
N LEU A 571 8.40 36.58 33.17
CA LEU A 571 9.67 37.30 32.93
C LEU A 571 9.85 38.46 33.91
N ASN A 572 8.83 39.30 34.10
CA ASN A 572 8.88 40.43 35.04
C ASN A 572 9.05 39.94 36.50
N GLU A 573 8.51 38.78 36.88
CA GLU A 573 8.81 38.13 38.16
C GLU A 573 10.27 37.67 38.26
N LYS A 574 10.87 37.13 37.18
CA LYS A 574 12.30 36.80 37.17
C LYS A 574 13.19 38.04 37.18
N GLU A 575 12.80 39.12 36.50
CA GLU A 575 13.52 40.39 36.51
C GLU A 575 13.48 41.03 37.91
N ASN A 576 12.31 41.04 38.58
CA ASN A 576 12.20 41.47 39.98
C ASN A 576 13.05 40.61 40.91
N ALA A 577 13.02 39.28 40.76
CA ALA A 577 13.87 38.37 41.55
C ALA A 577 15.38 38.57 41.27
N LEU A 578 15.77 38.91 40.04
CA LEU A 578 17.15 39.29 39.71
C LEU A 578 17.54 40.63 40.32
N ASP A 579 16.63 41.60 40.41
CA ASP A 579 16.84 42.87 41.10
C ASP A 579 16.86 42.74 42.64
N GLU A 580 16.19 41.73 43.19
CA GLU A 580 16.31 41.34 44.60
C GLU A 580 17.66 40.67 44.87
N LEU A 581 18.04 39.66 44.06
CA LEU A 581 19.37 39.05 44.14
C LEU A 581 20.50 40.07 43.87
N GLN A 582 20.28 41.10 43.05
CA GLN A 582 21.23 42.21 42.90
C GLN A 582 21.27 43.13 44.13
N ARG A 583 20.14 43.36 44.81
CA ARG A 583 20.11 44.11 46.08
C ARG A 583 20.84 43.33 47.17
N GLU A 584 20.49 42.06 47.37
CA GLU A 584 21.20 41.15 48.28
C GLU A 584 22.70 41.07 47.96
N LYS A 585 23.10 40.95 46.68
CA LYS A 585 24.51 40.97 46.28
C LYS A 585 25.20 42.31 46.60
N LYS A 586 24.51 43.45 46.49
CA LYS A 586 25.04 44.78 46.86
C LYS A 586 25.17 44.91 48.39
N ASP A 587 24.24 44.35 49.15
CA ASP A 587 24.25 44.38 50.61
C ASP A 587 25.23 43.39 51.22
N LEU A 588 25.35 42.16 50.69
CA LEU A 588 26.45 41.24 50.99
C LEU A 588 27.82 41.81 50.60
N HIS A 589 27.90 42.65 49.56
CA HIS A 589 29.14 43.36 49.23
C HIS A 589 29.45 44.48 50.25
N ARG A 590 28.42 45.18 50.77
CA ARG A 590 28.56 46.15 51.88
C ARG A 590 28.93 45.46 53.19
N GLU A 591 28.34 44.30 53.50
CA GLU A 591 28.76 43.48 54.65
C GLU A 591 30.19 43.00 54.47
N LYS A 592 30.58 42.55 53.28
CA LYS A 592 31.96 42.19 52.97
C LYS A 592 32.92 43.35 53.21
N THR A 593 32.66 44.56 52.70
CA THR A 593 33.57 45.71 52.91
C THR A 593 33.56 46.19 54.37
N ASN A 594 32.44 46.07 55.09
CA ASN A 594 32.38 46.28 56.54
C ASN A 594 33.18 45.23 57.33
N LEU A 595 33.17 43.96 56.90
CA LEU A 595 33.99 42.91 57.49
C LEU A 595 35.47 43.09 57.15
N GLU A 596 35.81 43.47 55.91
CA GLU A 596 37.19 43.75 55.49
C GLU A 596 37.77 44.97 56.23
N THR A 597 36.99 46.03 56.44
CA THR A 597 37.41 47.17 57.29
C THR A 597 37.53 46.81 58.76
N ARG A 598 36.57 46.05 59.34
CA ARG A 598 36.69 45.52 60.72
C ARG A 598 37.88 44.58 60.91
N LEU A 599 38.23 43.80 59.88
CA LEU A 599 39.37 42.88 59.90
C LEU A 599 40.69 43.63 59.66
N GLN A 600 40.66 44.76 58.96
CA GLN A 600 41.79 45.68 58.83
C GLN A 600 42.05 46.48 60.12
N THR A 601 41.02 46.95 60.83
CA THR A 601 41.21 47.61 62.14
C THR A 601 41.79 46.62 63.17
N TYR A 602 41.26 45.38 63.21
CA TYR A 602 41.84 44.29 64.02
C TYR A 602 43.32 44.01 63.69
N LYS A 603 43.73 44.15 62.43
CA LYS A 603 45.13 44.01 62.00
C LYS A 603 46.01 45.18 62.40
N THR A 604 45.47 46.40 62.50
CA THR A 604 46.24 47.58 62.94
C THR A 604 46.41 47.67 64.46
N GLU A 605 45.50 47.10 65.25
CA GLU A 605 45.55 47.19 66.72
C GLU A 605 46.49 46.16 67.39
N HIS A 606 47.08 45.22 66.64
CA HIS A 606 47.91 44.13 67.18
C HIS A 606 49.29 43.96 66.51
N LYS A 607 50.05 45.07 66.37
CA LYS A 607 51.51 45.02 66.14
C LYS A 607 52.31 46.08 66.91
N ALA A 608 52.56 45.81 68.20
CA ALA A 608 53.77 46.27 68.88
C ALA A 608 54.86 45.17 68.78
N PRO A 609 56.14 45.55 68.66
CA PRO A 609 57.13 45.01 69.61
C PRO A 609 58.10 46.08 70.14
N TYR A 610 58.84 45.71 71.19
CA TYR A 610 59.62 46.62 72.03
C TYR A 610 61.06 46.91 71.55
N ARG A 611 61.62 47.97 72.16
CA ARG A 611 63.03 48.42 72.17
C ARG A 611 64.00 47.32 72.64
N PRO A 612 65.33 47.47 72.38
CA PRO A 612 66.22 47.90 73.48
C PRO A 612 67.25 48.99 73.10
N CYS A 613 68.15 49.33 74.04
CA CYS A 613 68.93 50.58 74.12
C CYS A 613 70.46 50.33 74.20
N ASN A 614 71.28 51.34 73.84
CA ASN A 614 72.50 51.85 74.54
C ASN A 614 73.38 52.66 73.54
N VAL A 615 73.75 53.94 73.73
CA VAL A 615 74.53 54.64 74.78
C VAL A 615 76.05 54.66 74.50
N CYS A 616 76.71 55.82 74.75
CA CYS A 616 78.09 56.24 74.38
C CYS A 616 78.28 56.62 72.88
N LYS A 617 78.93 57.73 72.47
CA LYS A 617 79.67 58.87 73.10
C LYS A 617 79.18 60.18 72.42
N ARG A 618 79.18 61.42 72.94
CA ARG A 618 79.76 62.19 74.06
C ARG A 618 81.05 62.99 73.75
N SER A 619 80.99 64.31 74.01
CA SER A 619 82.00 65.41 73.82
C SER A 619 82.31 65.81 72.36
N VAL A 620 82.45 67.09 71.93
CA VAL A 620 82.68 68.44 72.54
C VAL A 620 84.14 68.82 72.84
N GLY A 621 84.59 69.96 72.28
CA GLY A 621 85.90 70.61 72.51
C GLY A 621 86.84 70.57 71.29
N CYS A 622 87.72 71.56 71.03
CA CYS A 622 87.90 72.87 71.67
C CYS A 622 88.66 73.85 70.72
N ASN A 623 88.62 75.16 71.00
CA ASN A 623 89.46 76.19 70.35
C ASN A 623 90.82 76.31 71.05
N CYS A 624 91.87 76.78 70.34
CA CYS A 624 92.96 77.58 70.93
C CYS A 624 93.84 78.26 69.85
N SER A 625 94.43 79.42 70.19
CA SER A 625 95.32 80.21 69.30
C SER A 625 96.60 80.68 70.07
N PRO A 626 97.47 81.60 69.57
CA PRO A 626 98.95 81.50 69.63
C PRO A 626 99.57 82.02 70.96
N PRO A 627 100.91 81.90 71.21
CA PRO A 627 101.84 83.00 70.84
C PRO A 627 103.37 82.70 70.66
N LEU A 628 104.07 83.64 69.99
CA LEU A 628 105.40 84.26 70.28
C LEU A 628 106.71 83.49 70.65
N MET A 629 107.73 83.70 69.80
CA MET A 629 109.10 84.26 70.09
C MET A 629 110.34 83.43 70.54
N ARG A 630 111.41 83.64 69.73
CA ARG A 630 112.85 83.92 70.03
C ARG A 630 113.95 82.84 70.18
N ASP A 631 115.07 83.20 69.53
CA ASP A 631 116.51 83.02 69.85
C ASP A 631 117.16 81.62 69.98
N VAL A 632 118.42 81.38 69.58
CA VAL A 632 119.18 81.89 68.40
C VAL A 632 120.38 80.96 68.06
N SER A 633 120.73 80.84 66.79
CA SER A 633 122.06 80.43 66.25
C SER A 633 122.75 79.12 66.68
N LYS A 634 122.07 77.95 66.71
CA LYS A 634 122.72 76.63 66.50
C LYS A 634 122.00 75.65 65.55
N THR A 635 120.90 76.06 64.92
CA THR A 635 119.90 75.13 64.35
C THR A 635 120.04 74.81 62.86
N LYS A 636 120.83 75.57 62.08
CA LYS A 636 120.70 75.60 60.60
C LYS A 636 120.87 74.23 59.91
N ASN A 637 121.93 73.50 60.24
CA ASN A 637 122.23 72.20 59.61
C ASN A 637 121.25 71.07 60.02
N ILE A 638 120.44 71.28 61.05
CA ILE A 638 119.35 70.36 61.45
C ILE A 638 118.09 70.71 60.67
N ILE A 639 117.80 72.00 60.48
CA ILE A 639 116.68 72.49 59.67
C ILE A 639 116.81 71.96 58.24
N GLU A 640 117.94 72.16 57.56
CA GLU A 640 118.14 71.73 56.16
C GLU A 640 117.91 70.20 55.96
N ARG A 641 118.14 69.37 56.98
CA ARG A 641 117.79 67.93 56.96
C ARG A 641 116.31 67.68 57.22
N LEU A 642 115.74 68.28 58.26
CA LEU A 642 114.32 68.17 58.58
C LEU A 642 113.42 68.72 57.46
N GLU A 643 113.89 69.69 56.67
CA GLU A 643 113.20 70.19 55.48
C GLU A 643 113.24 69.18 54.33
N HIS A 644 114.37 68.51 54.10
CA HIS A 644 114.46 67.43 53.12
C HIS A 644 113.60 66.22 53.52
N GLU A 645 113.64 65.81 54.80
CA GLU A 645 112.79 64.75 55.35
C GLU A 645 111.31 65.12 55.31
N ARG A 646 110.95 66.39 55.60
CA ARG A 646 109.58 66.94 55.43
C ARG A 646 109.12 66.86 53.99
N ASP A 647 109.97 67.23 53.03
CA ASP A 647 109.57 67.31 51.63
C ASP A 647 109.57 65.93 50.93
N ILE A 648 110.37 64.97 51.41
CA ILE A 648 110.19 63.54 51.10
C ILE A 648 108.87 63.04 51.68
N ALA A 649 108.58 63.29 52.95
CA ALA A 649 107.33 62.88 53.59
C ALA A 649 106.09 63.53 52.96
N ARG A 650 106.21 64.73 52.39
CA ARG A 650 105.19 65.35 51.55
C ARG A 650 105.02 64.60 50.23
N ALA A 651 106.09 64.31 49.50
CA ALA A 651 106.02 63.50 48.28
C ALA A 651 105.46 62.09 48.54
N ASP A 652 105.65 61.51 49.73
CA ASP A 652 105.00 60.26 50.14
C ASP A 652 103.50 60.47 50.44
N VAL A 653 103.12 61.54 51.14
CA VAL A 653 101.70 61.89 51.38
C VAL A 653 100.97 62.21 50.07
N ASP A 654 101.60 62.92 49.14
CA ASP A 654 101.04 63.27 47.83
C ASP A 654 100.90 62.01 46.96
N ARG A 655 101.89 61.11 46.95
CA ARG A 655 101.75 59.77 46.32
C ARG A 655 100.62 58.94 46.96
N LEU A 656 100.49 58.94 48.28
CA LEU A 656 99.39 58.26 48.96
C LEU A 656 98.02 58.92 48.70
N ILE A 657 97.98 60.22 48.38
CA ILE A 657 96.78 60.93 47.92
C ILE A 657 96.43 60.52 46.48
N GLU A 658 97.41 60.44 45.58
CA GLU A 658 97.25 59.95 44.21
C GLU A 658 96.80 58.48 44.19
N GLU A 659 97.42 57.60 44.98
CA GLU A 659 97.02 56.21 45.13
C GLU A 659 95.61 56.08 45.73
N ARG A 660 95.28 56.86 46.77
CA ARG A 660 93.94 56.91 47.37
C ARG A 660 92.88 57.31 46.34
N ASP A 661 93.14 58.33 45.53
CA ASP A 661 92.16 58.83 44.57
C ASP A 661 92.09 57.95 43.31
N ALA A 662 93.20 57.33 42.89
CA ALA A 662 93.19 56.26 41.89
C ALA A 662 92.41 55.02 42.38
N LEU A 663 92.51 54.66 43.67
CA LEU A 663 91.71 53.59 44.28
C LEU A 663 90.23 53.98 44.41
N ARG A 664 89.91 55.25 44.71
CA ARG A 664 88.53 55.75 44.73
C ARG A 664 87.90 55.76 43.34
N GLU A 665 88.61 56.21 42.32
CA GLU A 665 88.13 56.18 40.94
C GLU A 665 88.02 54.74 40.42
N ARG A 666 88.95 53.82 40.76
CA ARG A 666 88.77 52.38 40.50
C ARG A 666 87.53 51.80 41.19
N LEU A 667 87.29 52.15 42.46
CA LEU A 667 86.11 51.69 43.21
C LEU A 667 84.81 52.26 42.64
N LYS A 668 84.83 53.52 42.22
CA LYS A 668 83.72 54.21 41.55
C LYS A 668 83.42 53.57 40.19
N MET A 669 84.42 53.39 39.33
CA MET A 669 84.29 52.67 38.05
C MET A 669 83.77 51.24 38.25
N ALA A 670 84.22 50.52 39.29
CA ALA A 670 83.71 49.19 39.64
C ALA A 670 82.25 49.21 40.13
N ALA A 671 81.84 50.23 40.89
CA ALA A 671 80.46 50.42 41.32
C ALA A 671 79.54 50.85 40.17
N GLU A 672 80.02 51.68 39.24
CA GLU A 672 79.32 52.07 38.02
C GLU A 672 79.17 50.88 37.05
N ALA A 673 80.20 50.04 36.91
CA ALA A 673 80.13 48.76 36.19
C ALA A 673 79.14 47.77 36.85
N HIS A 674 79.20 47.59 38.17
CA HIS A 674 78.26 46.72 38.89
C HIS A 674 76.81 47.23 38.79
N THR A 675 76.57 48.53 38.94
CA THR A 675 75.20 49.08 38.88
C THR A 675 74.64 49.13 37.46
N SER A 676 75.47 49.26 36.43
CA SER A 676 75.04 49.11 35.03
C SER A 676 74.74 47.65 34.68
N GLU A 677 75.57 46.69 35.10
CA GLU A 677 75.28 45.27 34.92
C GLU A 677 74.04 44.82 35.71
N GLN A 678 73.88 45.28 36.96
CA GLN A 678 72.69 45.01 37.76
C GLN A 678 71.42 45.64 37.18
N ARG A 679 71.54 46.74 36.41
CA ARG A 679 70.42 47.32 35.64
C ARG A 679 70.10 46.43 34.43
N ARG A 680 71.11 46.09 33.62
CA ARG A 680 70.99 45.20 32.46
C ARG A 680 70.36 43.84 32.82
N LEU A 681 70.75 43.26 33.94
CA LEU A 681 70.18 41.99 34.44
C LEU A 681 68.72 42.13 34.88
N LYS A 682 68.30 43.29 35.42
CA LYS A 682 66.89 43.56 35.74
C LYS A 682 66.05 43.79 34.49
N GLU A 683 66.58 44.52 33.51
CA GLU A 683 65.94 44.75 32.21
C GLU A 683 65.74 43.42 31.47
N ASN A 684 66.78 42.58 31.41
CA ASN A 684 66.69 41.21 30.89
C ASN A 684 65.65 40.36 31.64
N LEU A 685 65.55 40.48 32.97
CA LEU A 685 64.55 39.76 33.77
C LEU A 685 63.13 40.20 33.38
N THR A 686 62.88 41.51 33.26
CA THR A 686 61.56 42.02 32.86
C THR A 686 61.20 41.66 31.41
N ASP A 687 62.17 41.60 30.51
CA ASP A 687 61.97 41.13 29.13
C ASP A 687 61.63 39.63 29.06
N VAL A 688 62.26 38.81 29.91
CA VAL A 688 61.93 37.39 30.03
C VAL A 688 60.56 37.19 30.68
N GLU A 689 60.24 37.92 31.75
CA GLU A 689 58.94 37.86 32.41
C GLU A 689 57.79 38.28 31.50
N THR A 690 57.97 39.35 30.71
CA THR A 690 56.93 39.82 29.78
C THR A 690 56.72 38.85 28.62
N ARG A 691 57.81 38.26 28.07
CA ARG A 691 57.72 37.16 27.09
C ARG A 691 57.02 35.92 27.66
N LEU A 692 57.32 35.56 28.91
CA LEU A 692 56.70 34.40 29.57
C LEU A 692 55.20 34.63 29.77
N LYS A 693 54.79 35.81 30.27
CA LYS A 693 53.36 36.21 30.39
C LYS A 693 52.64 36.22 29.03
N GLN A 694 53.32 36.65 27.96
CA GLN A 694 52.77 36.63 26.60
C GLN A 694 52.57 35.19 26.09
N ILE A 695 53.56 34.31 26.27
CA ILE A 695 53.46 32.88 25.91
C ILE A 695 52.36 32.17 26.73
N GLU A 696 52.20 32.50 28.01
CA GLU A 696 51.11 31.97 28.83
C GLU A 696 49.73 32.46 28.38
N LYS A 697 49.61 33.72 27.92
CA LYS A 697 48.39 34.25 27.30
C LYS A 697 48.08 33.53 25.98
N GLU A 698 49.06 33.41 25.09
CA GLU A 698 48.92 32.66 23.82
C GLU A 698 48.50 31.20 24.07
N ARG A 699 49.10 30.54 25.09
CA ARG A 699 48.69 29.20 25.52
C ARG A 699 47.24 29.14 26.02
N GLN A 700 46.76 30.15 26.75
CA GLN A 700 45.36 30.23 27.18
C GLN A 700 44.41 30.43 25.99
N GLU A 701 44.75 31.32 25.06
CA GLU A 701 43.99 31.56 23.82
C GLU A 701 43.95 30.30 22.92
N LEU A 702 45.06 29.56 22.83
CA LEU A 702 45.13 28.26 22.15
C LEU A 702 44.29 27.18 22.84
N LEU A 703 44.23 27.14 24.18
CA LEU A 703 43.37 26.21 24.92
C LEU A 703 41.88 26.55 24.75
N LEU A 704 41.51 27.84 24.78
CA LEU A 704 40.13 28.29 24.55
C LEU A 704 39.68 27.98 23.11
N THR A 705 40.52 28.26 22.11
CA THR A 705 40.21 27.91 20.71
C THR A 705 40.23 26.41 20.45
N GLN A 706 41.05 25.61 21.16
CA GLN A 706 40.95 24.15 21.13
C GLN A 706 39.62 23.67 21.75
N GLY A 707 39.19 24.25 22.87
CA GLY A 707 37.91 23.95 23.52
C GLY A 707 36.72 24.23 22.59
N ALA A 708 36.70 25.42 21.97
CA ALA A 708 35.69 25.79 20.98
C ALA A 708 35.68 24.83 19.77
N ARG A 709 36.86 24.46 19.25
CA ARG A 709 36.98 23.49 18.14
C ARG A 709 36.46 22.11 18.52
N ARG A 710 36.71 21.63 19.75
CA ARG A 710 36.11 20.38 20.24
C ARG A 710 34.59 20.49 20.31
N ALA A 711 34.04 21.56 20.90
CA ALA A 711 32.59 21.77 20.94
C ALA A 711 31.95 21.76 19.55
N THR A 712 32.59 22.36 18.53
CA THR A 712 32.10 22.27 17.14
C THR A 712 32.28 20.89 16.51
N ILE A 713 33.31 20.12 16.87
CA ILE A 713 33.47 18.73 16.40
C ILE A 713 32.38 17.85 16.99
N ASN A 714 32.19 17.88 18.31
CA ASN A 714 31.11 17.16 19.00
C ASN A 714 29.75 17.48 18.39
N GLY A 715 29.41 18.77 18.20
CA GLY A 715 28.13 19.14 17.59
C GLY A 715 27.95 18.70 16.13
N LEU A 716 29.04 18.49 15.37
CA LEU A 716 29.01 17.89 14.04
C LEU A 716 28.92 16.35 14.11
N GLU A 717 29.50 15.71 15.13
CA GLU A 717 29.38 14.28 15.39
C GLU A 717 27.95 13.91 15.82
N ASP A 718 27.31 14.74 16.66
CA ASP A 718 25.91 14.63 17.05
C ASP A 718 25.00 14.77 15.81
N GLN A 719 25.18 15.81 14.99
CA GLN A 719 24.43 15.99 13.73
C GLN A 719 24.64 14.82 12.75
N LEU A 720 25.86 14.27 12.65
CA LEU A 720 26.12 13.08 11.84
C LEU A 720 25.47 11.82 12.42
N GLN A 721 25.22 11.76 13.73
CA GLN A 721 24.51 10.67 14.37
C GLN A 721 22.99 10.79 14.13
N ASP A 722 22.41 11.98 14.28
CA ASP A 722 21.00 12.26 13.95
C ASP A 722 20.70 11.89 12.48
N LEU A 723 21.52 12.38 11.54
CA LEU A 723 21.40 12.06 10.11
C LEU A 723 21.55 10.56 9.79
N ARG A 724 22.33 9.81 10.58
CA ARG A 724 22.42 8.34 10.46
C ARG A 724 21.15 7.66 10.96
N GLU A 725 20.51 8.19 12.00
CA GLU A 725 19.23 7.67 12.48
C GLU A 725 18.08 7.99 11.54
N GLU A 726 18.02 9.20 10.97
CA GLU A 726 17.05 9.54 9.91
C GLU A 726 17.26 8.66 8.67
N LEU A 727 18.51 8.44 8.24
CA LEU A 727 18.83 7.50 7.17
C LEU A 727 18.43 6.05 7.49
N LYS A 728 18.39 5.67 8.77
CA LYS A 728 17.95 4.35 9.22
C LYS A 728 16.41 4.25 9.22
N ARG A 729 15.71 5.27 9.73
CA ARG A 729 14.24 5.37 9.76
C ARG A 729 13.67 5.38 8.33
N THR A 730 14.16 6.26 7.46
CA THR A 730 13.78 6.33 6.04
C THR A 730 14.08 5.04 5.26
N LYS A 731 15.15 4.31 5.58
CA LYS A 731 15.40 2.96 5.01
C LYS A 731 14.39 1.91 5.49
N GLN A 732 13.95 1.97 6.75
CA GLN A 732 12.90 1.09 7.26
C GLN A 732 11.54 1.44 6.65
N GLU A 733 11.22 2.72 6.49
CA GLU A 733 10.01 3.23 5.81
C GLU A 733 9.98 2.84 4.33
N LEU A 734 11.11 2.94 3.62
CA LEU A 734 11.23 2.42 2.25
C LEU A 734 11.04 0.89 2.19
N GLY A 735 11.46 0.18 3.24
CA GLY A 735 11.20 -1.25 3.41
C GLY A 735 9.70 -1.55 3.58
N THR A 736 9.00 -0.82 4.46
CA THR A 736 7.56 -1.02 4.68
C THR A 736 6.75 -0.61 3.44
N GLN A 737 7.07 0.51 2.79
CA GLN A 737 6.44 0.91 1.53
C GLN A 737 6.66 -0.12 0.41
N ARG A 738 7.85 -0.74 0.31
CA ARG A 738 8.06 -1.86 -0.62
C ARG A 738 7.15 -3.05 -0.31
N THR A 739 7.00 -3.44 0.95
CA THR A 739 6.06 -4.53 1.32
C THR A 739 4.60 -4.16 1.05
N GLN A 740 4.19 -2.91 1.28
CA GLN A 740 2.86 -2.40 0.93
C GLN A 740 2.63 -2.40 -0.58
N TYR A 741 3.64 -1.99 -1.37
CA TYR A 741 3.57 -2.07 -2.84
C TYR A 741 3.39 -3.50 -3.34
N PHE A 742 4.12 -4.49 -2.79
CA PHE A 742 3.92 -5.89 -3.16
C PHE A 742 2.55 -6.44 -2.73
N GLN A 743 2.02 -6.00 -1.58
CA GLN A 743 0.65 -6.34 -1.16
C GLN A 743 -0.42 -5.72 -2.08
N LEU A 744 -0.28 -4.45 -2.43
CA LEU A 744 -1.16 -3.76 -3.38
C LEU A 744 -1.08 -4.40 -4.77
N ARG A 745 0.11 -4.83 -5.21
CA ARG A 745 0.26 -5.54 -6.48
C ARG A 745 -0.40 -6.91 -6.47
N ALA A 746 -0.21 -7.69 -5.41
CA ALA A 746 -0.89 -8.98 -5.27
C ALA A 746 -2.43 -8.84 -5.18
N LEU A 747 -2.93 -7.74 -4.61
CA LEU A 747 -4.35 -7.38 -4.66
C LEU A 747 -4.78 -6.97 -6.07
N GLN A 748 -3.97 -6.19 -6.80
CA GLN A 748 -4.24 -5.84 -8.19
C GLN A 748 -4.30 -7.08 -9.09
N ASP A 749 -3.30 -7.97 -9.00
CA ASP A 749 -3.26 -9.21 -9.78
C ASP A 749 -4.50 -10.09 -9.49
N GLN A 750 -5.02 -10.06 -8.24
CA GLN A 750 -6.28 -10.72 -7.86
C GLN A 750 -7.53 -10.02 -8.42
N THR A 751 -7.58 -8.68 -8.43
CA THR A 751 -8.72 -7.95 -9.03
C THR A 751 -8.74 -8.06 -10.54
N ASP A 752 -7.57 -8.08 -11.19
CA ASP A 752 -7.45 -8.22 -12.64
C ASP A 752 -7.88 -9.64 -13.08
N GLN A 753 -7.52 -10.67 -12.31
CA GLN A 753 -8.04 -12.04 -12.50
C GLN A 753 -9.57 -12.11 -12.31
N ALA A 754 -10.09 -11.56 -11.20
CA ALA A 754 -11.53 -11.57 -10.93
C ALA A 754 -12.35 -10.77 -11.96
N LEU A 755 -11.78 -9.68 -12.49
CA LEU A 755 -12.35 -8.91 -13.59
C LEU A 755 -12.37 -9.73 -14.88
N GLY A 756 -11.28 -10.44 -15.20
CA GLY A 756 -11.21 -11.37 -16.34
C GLY A 756 -12.25 -12.48 -16.24
N ASP A 757 -12.40 -13.10 -15.07
CA ASP A 757 -13.40 -14.14 -14.83
C ASP A 757 -14.85 -13.60 -14.95
N ALA A 758 -15.10 -12.38 -14.48
CA ALA A 758 -16.39 -11.71 -14.67
C ALA A 758 -16.67 -11.35 -16.14
N GLN A 759 -15.65 -10.92 -16.90
CA GLN A 759 -15.76 -10.66 -18.34
C GLN A 759 -15.99 -11.95 -19.15
N ASN A 760 -15.34 -13.05 -18.77
CA ASN A 760 -15.58 -14.37 -19.36
C ASN A 760 -17.02 -14.86 -19.08
N GLN A 761 -17.54 -14.66 -17.87
CA GLN A 761 -18.94 -14.99 -17.53
C GLN A 761 -19.94 -14.09 -18.28
N LEU A 762 -19.65 -12.79 -18.41
CA LEU A 762 -20.48 -11.86 -19.17
C LEU A 762 -20.54 -12.25 -20.65
N THR A 763 -19.39 -12.46 -21.30
CA THR A 763 -19.33 -12.84 -22.72
C THR A 763 -19.90 -14.24 -22.98
N GLN A 764 -19.80 -15.17 -22.03
CA GLN A 764 -20.56 -16.43 -22.10
C GLN A 764 -22.07 -16.18 -22.06
N SER A 765 -22.55 -15.38 -21.11
CA SER A 765 -23.97 -15.02 -20.95
C SER A 765 -24.52 -14.29 -22.18
N GLU A 766 -23.76 -13.34 -22.75
CA GLU A 766 -24.06 -12.69 -24.03
C GLU A 766 -24.13 -13.71 -25.18
N SER A 767 -23.21 -14.69 -25.23
CA SER A 767 -23.26 -15.75 -26.24
C SER A 767 -24.49 -16.65 -26.08
N GLU A 768 -24.98 -16.87 -24.86
CA GLU A 768 -26.15 -17.68 -24.56
C GLU A 768 -27.45 -16.90 -24.84
N LEU A 769 -27.49 -15.61 -24.50
CA LEU A 769 -28.55 -14.68 -24.87
C LEU A 769 -28.68 -14.54 -26.39
N ASN A 770 -27.57 -14.42 -27.13
CA ASN A 770 -27.62 -14.40 -28.59
C ASN A 770 -28.17 -15.72 -29.16
N LYS A 771 -27.79 -16.88 -28.60
CA LYS A 771 -28.37 -18.18 -28.98
C LYS A 771 -29.87 -18.30 -28.66
N THR A 772 -30.38 -17.67 -27.59
CA THR A 772 -31.82 -17.66 -27.30
C THR A 772 -32.58 -16.64 -28.17
N LEU A 773 -31.99 -15.48 -28.48
CA LEU A 773 -32.54 -14.52 -29.42
C LEU A 773 -32.64 -15.09 -30.84
N ASP A 774 -31.63 -15.82 -31.32
CA ASP A 774 -31.70 -16.48 -32.63
C ASP A 774 -32.69 -17.65 -32.65
N ARG A 775 -32.90 -18.35 -31.51
CA ARG A 775 -33.99 -19.32 -31.36
C ARG A 775 -35.36 -18.65 -31.40
N ASN A 776 -35.58 -17.54 -30.70
CA ASN A 776 -36.81 -16.76 -30.80
C ASN A 776 -37.05 -16.32 -32.24
N ARG A 777 -36.04 -15.75 -32.93
CA ARG A 777 -36.13 -15.40 -34.35
C ARG A 777 -36.50 -16.57 -35.26
N THR A 778 -36.12 -17.81 -34.93
CA THR A 778 -36.59 -19.00 -35.68
C THR A 778 -38.03 -19.38 -35.32
N MET A 779 -38.43 -19.30 -34.06
CA MET A 779 -39.81 -19.57 -33.64
C MET A 779 -40.79 -18.52 -34.19
N GLU A 780 -40.41 -17.24 -34.17
CA GLU A 780 -41.18 -16.12 -34.77
C GLU A 780 -41.41 -16.33 -36.27
N ARG A 781 -40.41 -16.81 -37.00
CA ARG A 781 -40.56 -17.15 -38.42
C ARG A 781 -41.44 -18.38 -38.64
N GLN A 782 -41.31 -19.42 -37.82
CA GLN A 782 -42.19 -20.59 -37.88
C GLN A 782 -43.64 -20.25 -37.51
N GLN A 783 -43.86 -19.36 -36.54
CA GLN A 783 -45.17 -18.84 -36.19
C GLN A 783 -45.76 -18.08 -37.38
N LEU A 784 -45.01 -17.17 -38.00
CA LEU A 784 -45.47 -16.44 -39.19
C LEU A 784 -45.77 -17.38 -40.38
N GLU A 785 -44.94 -18.42 -40.60
CA GLU A 785 -45.19 -19.46 -41.62
C GLU A 785 -46.48 -20.25 -41.35
N LEU A 786 -46.82 -20.52 -40.08
CA LEU A 786 -48.06 -21.17 -39.67
C LEU A 786 -49.27 -20.23 -39.73
N GLU A 787 -49.12 -18.96 -39.35
CA GLU A 787 -50.17 -17.93 -39.45
C GLU A 787 -50.58 -17.72 -40.92
N ASN A 788 -49.62 -17.64 -41.84
CA ASN A 788 -49.90 -17.59 -43.28
C ASN A 788 -50.67 -18.84 -43.76
N GLN A 789 -50.29 -20.05 -43.33
CA GLN A 789 -51.02 -21.29 -43.67
C GLN A 789 -52.45 -21.31 -43.11
N VAL A 790 -52.67 -20.73 -41.92
CA VAL A 790 -54.00 -20.57 -41.34
C VAL A 790 -54.83 -19.55 -42.15
N GLU A 791 -54.24 -18.46 -42.62
CA GLU A 791 -54.93 -17.52 -43.52
C GLU A 791 -55.29 -18.16 -44.88
N GLU A 792 -54.38 -18.93 -45.49
CA GLU A 792 -54.63 -19.68 -46.73
C GLU A 792 -55.79 -20.67 -46.57
N LEU A 793 -55.74 -21.52 -45.53
CA LEU A 793 -56.82 -22.47 -45.22
C LEU A 793 -58.13 -21.77 -44.87
N GLN A 794 -58.09 -20.61 -44.21
CA GLN A 794 -59.29 -19.82 -43.90
C GLN A 794 -59.90 -19.20 -45.16
N GLN A 795 -59.09 -18.83 -46.16
CA GLN A 795 -59.55 -18.42 -47.48
C GLN A 795 -60.17 -19.60 -48.24
N GLU A 796 -59.56 -20.79 -48.24
CA GLU A 796 -60.15 -22.00 -48.84
C GLU A 796 -61.50 -22.35 -48.20
N ILE A 797 -61.61 -22.33 -46.87
CA ILE A 797 -62.87 -22.55 -46.14
C ILE A 797 -63.94 -21.53 -46.55
N ASN A 798 -63.56 -20.26 -46.77
CA ASN A 798 -64.51 -19.23 -47.19
C ASN A 798 -64.96 -19.42 -48.66
N ASN A 799 -64.06 -19.82 -49.54
CA ASN A 799 -64.38 -20.18 -50.92
C ASN A 799 -65.31 -21.41 -51.00
N LEU A 800 -65.05 -22.44 -50.18
CA LEU A 800 -65.92 -23.62 -50.09
C LEU A 800 -67.30 -23.29 -49.53
N LYS A 801 -67.40 -22.40 -48.53
CA LYS A 801 -68.68 -21.87 -48.04
C LYS A 801 -69.46 -21.12 -49.12
N ALA A 802 -68.79 -20.28 -49.93
CA ALA A 802 -69.42 -19.56 -51.03
C ALA A 802 -69.91 -20.51 -52.15
N ASN A 803 -69.14 -21.54 -52.47
CA ASN A 803 -69.57 -22.58 -53.42
C ASN A 803 -70.77 -23.38 -52.87
N MET A 804 -70.79 -23.70 -51.57
CA MET A 804 -71.92 -24.38 -50.93
C MET A 804 -73.19 -23.54 -50.96
N THR A 805 -73.12 -22.25 -50.62
CA THR A 805 -74.30 -21.38 -50.72
C THR A 805 -74.77 -21.21 -52.16
N HIS A 806 -73.87 -21.15 -53.15
CA HIS A 806 -74.26 -21.14 -54.57
C HIS A 806 -75.03 -22.41 -54.96
N LEU A 807 -74.56 -23.59 -54.56
CA LEU A 807 -75.24 -24.87 -54.82
C LEU A 807 -76.61 -24.96 -54.14
N ASP A 808 -76.77 -24.40 -52.93
CA ASP A 808 -78.09 -24.30 -52.30
C ASP A 808 -79.05 -23.38 -53.07
N HIS A 809 -78.58 -22.25 -53.62
CA HIS A 809 -79.40 -21.39 -54.48
C HIS A 809 -79.79 -22.09 -55.80
N GLU A 810 -78.91 -22.90 -56.40
CA GLU A 810 -79.24 -23.70 -57.59
C GLU A 810 -80.25 -24.81 -57.26
N LYS A 811 -80.07 -25.51 -56.14
CA LYS A 811 -80.99 -26.51 -55.63
C LYS A 811 -82.39 -25.92 -55.39
N ASP A 812 -82.47 -24.76 -54.75
CA ASP A 812 -83.75 -24.13 -54.44
C ASP A 812 -84.46 -23.61 -55.70
N GLN A 813 -83.71 -23.13 -56.71
CA GLN A 813 -84.25 -22.84 -58.06
C GLN A 813 -84.78 -24.11 -58.76
N LEU A 814 -84.06 -25.23 -58.66
CA LEU A 814 -84.50 -26.52 -59.22
C LEU A 814 -85.75 -27.07 -58.50
N LEU A 815 -85.89 -26.81 -57.19
CA LEU A 815 -87.11 -27.12 -56.43
C LEU A 815 -88.29 -26.26 -56.88
N MET A 816 -88.13 -24.93 -57.02
CA MET A 816 -89.18 -24.07 -57.56
C MET A 816 -89.66 -24.53 -58.96
N VAL A 817 -88.72 -24.89 -59.85
CA VAL A 817 -89.04 -25.41 -61.19
C VAL A 817 -89.66 -26.82 -61.15
N LEU A 818 -89.45 -27.60 -60.09
CA LEU A 818 -90.14 -28.88 -59.85
C LEU A 818 -91.56 -28.66 -59.33
N ASP A 819 -91.76 -27.68 -58.43
CA ASP A 819 -93.06 -27.30 -57.90
C ASP A 819 -93.95 -26.71 -59.00
N GLU A 820 -93.45 -25.77 -59.82
CA GLU A 820 -94.16 -25.24 -61.01
C GLU A 820 -94.64 -26.35 -61.95
N LYS A 821 -93.80 -27.38 -62.19
CA LYS A 821 -94.16 -28.54 -63.01
C LYS A 821 -95.19 -29.43 -62.31
N THR A 822 -95.11 -29.57 -60.99
CA THR A 822 -96.04 -30.38 -60.19
C THR A 822 -97.41 -29.70 -60.12
N GLU A 823 -97.47 -28.38 -59.94
CA GLU A 823 -98.69 -27.60 -60.12
C GLU A 823 -99.25 -27.74 -61.54
N ARG A 824 -98.40 -27.66 -62.57
CA ARG A 824 -98.87 -27.81 -63.96
C ARG A 824 -99.43 -29.21 -64.21
N ILE A 825 -98.81 -30.27 -63.71
CA ILE A 825 -99.35 -31.64 -63.74
C ILE A 825 -100.72 -31.67 -63.03
N ALA A 826 -100.83 -31.14 -61.81
CA ALA A 826 -102.09 -31.10 -61.08
C ALA A 826 -103.20 -30.27 -61.78
N THR A 827 -102.85 -29.24 -62.58
CA THR A 827 -103.83 -28.56 -63.44
C THR A 827 -104.28 -29.44 -64.61
N LEU A 828 -103.37 -30.20 -65.24
CA LEU A 828 -103.71 -31.11 -66.32
C LEU A 828 -104.52 -32.32 -65.83
N GLU A 829 -104.23 -32.82 -64.62
CA GLU A 829 -105.04 -33.85 -63.95
C GLU A 829 -106.45 -33.35 -63.65
N LYS A 830 -106.62 -32.08 -63.23
CA LYS A 830 -107.95 -31.44 -63.10
C LYS A 830 -108.65 -31.25 -64.45
N GLU A 831 -107.92 -30.87 -65.50
CA GLU A 831 -108.46 -30.80 -66.87
C GLU A 831 -108.94 -32.18 -67.36
N ILE A 832 -108.23 -33.26 -67.01
CA ILE A 832 -108.63 -34.66 -67.28
C ILE A 832 -109.86 -35.04 -66.45
N LEU A 833 -109.88 -34.78 -65.14
CA LEU A 833 -111.04 -35.05 -64.28
C LEU A 833 -112.30 -34.31 -64.78
N MET A 834 -112.20 -33.05 -65.21
CA MET A 834 -113.32 -32.32 -65.82
C MET A 834 -113.76 -32.91 -67.18
N LYS A 835 -112.88 -33.65 -67.89
CA LYS A 835 -113.25 -34.40 -69.09
C LYS A 835 -113.90 -35.73 -68.76
N GLU A 836 -113.47 -36.40 -67.69
CA GLU A 836 -114.13 -37.58 -67.13
C GLU A 836 -115.52 -37.22 -66.59
N GLU A 837 -115.70 -36.09 -65.91
CA GLU A 837 -117.02 -35.57 -65.51
C GLU A 837 -117.94 -35.28 -66.71
N GLN A 838 -117.41 -34.76 -67.82
CA GLN A 838 -118.18 -34.59 -69.07
C GLN A 838 -118.55 -35.93 -69.74
N LEU A 839 -117.73 -36.97 -69.53
CA LEU A 839 -118.00 -38.34 -69.97
C LEU A 839 -119.08 -38.98 -69.07
N ILE A 840 -118.94 -38.88 -67.75
CA ILE A 840 -119.92 -39.31 -66.75
C ILE A 840 -121.26 -38.58 -66.94
N GLY A 841 -121.27 -37.29 -67.30
CA GLY A 841 -122.49 -36.57 -67.66
C GLY A 841 -123.18 -37.12 -68.91
N SER A 842 -122.42 -37.71 -69.84
CA SER A 842 -122.96 -38.44 -70.99
C SER A 842 -123.46 -39.84 -70.60
N GLU A 843 -122.82 -40.49 -69.62
CA GLU A 843 -123.30 -41.72 -69.00
C GLU A 843 -124.53 -41.50 -68.11
N GLN A 844 -124.72 -40.31 -67.54
CA GLN A 844 -125.88 -39.96 -66.72
C GLN A 844 -127.17 -39.83 -67.55
N GLN A 845 -127.07 -39.49 -68.85
CA GLN A 845 -128.20 -39.64 -69.79
C GLN A 845 -128.61 -41.12 -69.98
N ILE A 846 -127.70 -42.07 -69.72
CA ILE A 846 -128.00 -43.51 -69.66
C ILE A 846 -128.53 -43.87 -68.25
N HIS A 847 -128.02 -43.25 -67.20
CA HIS A 847 -128.49 -43.42 -65.82
C HIS A 847 -129.91 -42.85 -65.57
N ASP A 848 -130.39 -41.89 -66.35
CA ASP A 848 -131.78 -41.43 -66.29
C ASP A 848 -132.78 -42.48 -66.81
N LEU A 849 -132.33 -43.46 -67.61
CA LEU A 849 -133.11 -44.66 -67.89
C LEU A 849 -133.10 -45.63 -66.70
N GLN A 850 -132.05 -45.58 -65.89
CA GLN A 850 -131.87 -46.32 -64.63
C GLN A 850 -132.56 -45.63 -63.42
N HIS A 851 -133.10 -44.42 -63.56
CA HIS A 851 -134.04 -43.79 -62.61
C HIS A 851 -135.24 -44.70 -62.29
N LYS A 852 -135.60 -45.63 -63.18
CA LYS A 852 -136.61 -46.67 -62.92
C LYS A 852 -136.20 -47.65 -61.81
N ASN A 853 -134.93 -47.65 -61.39
CA ASN A 853 -134.42 -48.34 -60.21
C ASN A 853 -134.56 -47.47 -58.92
N GLN A 854 -135.64 -46.69 -58.89
CA GLN A 854 -136.31 -45.93 -57.82
C GLN A 854 -136.29 -46.58 -56.39
N ILE A 855 -135.87 -47.83 -56.28
CA ILE A 855 -135.85 -48.67 -55.08
C ILE A 855 -134.58 -48.43 -54.23
N CYS A 856 -133.49 -47.94 -54.82
CA CYS A 856 -132.26 -47.60 -54.07
C CYS A 856 -132.42 -46.42 -53.09
N VAL A 857 -133.46 -45.60 -53.24
CA VAL A 857 -133.64 -44.35 -52.49
C VAL A 857 -133.83 -44.61 -50.99
N ASP A 858 -134.62 -45.63 -50.63
CA ASP A 858 -134.99 -45.91 -49.24
C ASP A 858 -133.87 -46.57 -48.41
N GLN A 859 -132.81 -47.05 -49.05
CA GLN A 859 -131.66 -47.69 -48.38
C GLN A 859 -130.49 -46.72 -48.09
N SER A 860 -130.46 -45.57 -48.75
CA SER A 860 -129.39 -44.57 -48.61
C SER A 860 -129.38 -43.89 -47.22
N ALA A 861 -130.56 -43.61 -46.68
CA ALA A 861 -130.74 -42.77 -45.49
C ALA A 861 -130.10 -43.32 -44.19
N ASP A 862 -129.91 -44.63 -44.06
CA ASP A 862 -129.26 -45.23 -42.87
C ASP A 862 -127.74 -45.42 -43.05
N GLN A 863 -127.24 -45.54 -44.27
CA GLN A 863 -125.79 -45.52 -44.56
C GLN A 863 -125.20 -44.13 -44.25
N ASP A 864 -125.98 -43.09 -44.55
CA ASP A 864 -125.61 -41.68 -44.38
C ASP A 864 -125.45 -41.24 -42.90
N ARG A 865 -125.93 -42.06 -41.94
CA ARG A 865 -125.62 -41.91 -40.51
C ARG A 865 -124.29 -42.56 -40.10
N GLN A 866 -123.95 -43.69 -40.72
CA GLN A 866 -122.73 -44.44 -40.40
C GLN A 866 -121.48 -43.71 -40.94
N LEU A 867 -121.57 -43.13 -42.15
CA LEU A 867 -120.51 -42.31 -42.75
C LEU A 867 -120.06 -41.16 -41.82
N ARG A 868 -121.00 -40.45 -41.20
CA ARG A 868 -120.71 -39.31 -40.30
C ARG A 868 -119.99 -39.74 -39.02
N SER A 869 -120.23 -40.96 -38.54
CA SER A 869 -119.50 -41.54 -37.41
C SER A 869 -118.06 -41.88 -37.81
N MET A 870 -117.87 -42.51 -38.97
CA MET A 870 -116.54 -42.89 -39.46
C MET A 870 -115.70 -41.66 -39.85
N GLN A 871 -116.32 -40.58 -40.34
CA GLN A 871 -115.63 -39.30 -40.61
C GLN A 871 -114.99 -38.72 -39.35
N LEU A 872 -115.70 -38.69 -38.22
CA LEU A 872 -115.17 -38.22 -36.94
C LEU A 872 -114.04 -39.11 -36.39
N GLU A 873 -114.10 -40.42 -36.63
CA GLU A 873 -113.00 -41.34 -36.29
C GLU A 873 -111.77 -41.11 -37.20
N VAL A 874 -111.97 -40.88 -38.51
CA VAL A 874 -110.89 -40.54 -39.44
C VAL A 874 -110.20 -39.24 -39.05
N GLU A 875 -110.93 -38.17 -38.71
CA GLU A 875 -110.31 -36.92 -38.23
C GLU A 875 -109.53 -37.12 -36.92
N ASN A 876 -110.06 -37.94 -35.99
CA ASN A 876 -109.37 -38.25 -34.74
C ASN A 876 -108.06 -39.01 -35.00
N LEU A 877 -108.07 -39.98 -35.91
CA LEU A 877 -106.87 -40.73 -36.32
C LEU A 877 -105.88 -39.85 -37.10
N GLN A 878 -106.35 -38.93 -37.95
CA GLN A 878 -105.50 -37.95 -38.64
C GLN A 878 -104.81 -37.01 -37.66
N ARG A 879 -105.53 -36.48 -36.65
CA ARG A 879 -104.93 -35.64 -35.60
C ARG A 879 -103.91 -36.42 -34.75
N GLN A 880 -104.18 -37.68 -34.41
CA GLN A 880 -103.21 -38.55 -33.74
C GLN A 880 -101.97 -38.83 -34.61
N LEU A 881 -102.14 -39.04 -35.91
CA LEU A 881 -101.03 -39.25 -36.86
C LEU A 881 -100.16 -37.99 -36.99
N GLN A 882 -100.76 -36.80 -37.01
CA GLN A 882 -100.02 -35.53 -37.02
C GLN A 882 -99.20 -35.33 -35.75
N THR A 883 -99.78 -35.56 -34.56
CA THR A 883 -99.01 -35.51 -33.29
C THR A 883 -97.87 -36.53 -33.29
N ALA A 884 -98.11 -37.77 -33.72
CA ALA A 884 -97.09 -38.79 -33.80
C ALA A 884 -95.97 -38.49 -34.83
N SER A 885 -96.26 -37.75 -35.91
CA SER A 885 -95.21 -37.26 -36.83
C SER A 885 -94.37 -36.17 -36.17
N TYR A 886 -95.00 -35.20 -35.50
CA TYR A 886 -94.31 -34.14 -34.78
C TYR A 886 -93.40 -34.69 -33.68
N ASP A 887 -93.88 -35.64 -32.86
CA ASP A 887 -93.11 -36.30 -31.82
C ASP A 887 -91.93 -37.10 -32.40
N LYS A 888 -92.14 -37.77 -33.54
CA LYS A 888 -91.07 -38.47 -34.29
C LYS A 888 -90.03 -37.49 -34.85
N GLU A 889 -90.45 -36.35 -35.38
CA GLU A 889 -89.56 -35.32 -35.93
C GLU A 889 -88.72 -34.67 -34.82
N ASN A 890 -89.32 -34.37 -33.66
CA ASN A 890 -88.61 -33.92 -32.46
C ASN A 890 -87.58 -34.96 -32.00
N ALA A 891 -87.97 -36.23 -31.91
CA ALA A 891 -87.05 -37.31 -31.52
C ALA A 891 -85.89 -37.50 -32.52
N ILE A 892 -86.11 -37.26 -33.82
CA ILE A 892 -85.04 -37.27 -34.84
C ILE A 892 -84.09 -36.06 -34.65
N GLN A 893 -84.60 -34.88 -34.33
CA GLN A 893 -83.77 -33.70 -34.05
C GLN A 893 -82.94 -33.88 -32.77
N GLU A 894 -83.53 -34.42 -31.71
CA GLU A 894 -82.83 -34.71 -30.45
C GLU A 894 -81.77 -35.81 -30.64
N ASN A 895 -82.07 -36.86 -31.41
CA ASN A 895 -81.10 -37.90 -31.73
C ASN A 895 -79.90 -37.36 -32.54
N ARG A 896 -80.13 -36.42 -33.48
CA ARG A 896 -79.05 -35.72 -34.19
C ARG A 896 -78.16 -34.91 -33.24
N ARG A 897 -78.76 -34.08 -32.37
CA ARG A 897 -77.99 -33.32 -31.36
C ARG A 897 -77.14 -34.23 -30.48
N ILE A 898 -77.71 -35.34 -30.00
CA ILE A 898 -76.96 -36.33 -29.20
C ILE A 898 -75.83 -36.99 -29.99
N GLN A 899 -75.97 -37.18 -31.32
CA GLN A 899 -74.88 -37.65 -32.18
C GLN A 899 -73.78 -36.58 -32.37
N ASP A 900 -74.17 -35.31 -32.56
CA ASP A 900 -73.25 -34.18 -32.71
C ASP A 900 -72.47 -33.93 -31.40
N ASP A 901 -73.16 -33.92 -30.25
CA ASP A 901 -72.57 -33.81 -28.91
C ASP A 901 -71.62 -34.98 -28.60
N LEU A 902 -72.01 -36.21 -28.97
CA LEU A 902 -71.16 -37.39 -28.82
C LEU A 902 -69.93 -37.33 -29.73
N ALA A 903 -70.07 -36.82 -30.96
CA ALA A 903 -68.94 -36.62 -31.87
C ALA A 903 -67.97 -35.57 -31.32
N ALA A 904 -68.47 -34.43 -30.82
CA ALA A 904 -67.67 -33.40 -30.18
C ALA A 904 -66.90 -33.95 -28.97
N ALA A 905 -67.59 -34.59 -28.01
CA ALA A 905 -66.95 -35.20 -26.84
C ALA A 905 -65.93 -36.30 -27.21
N THR A 906 -66.16 -37.05 -28.29
CA THR A 906 -65.19 -38.06 -28.76
C THR A 906 -63.95 -37.41 -29.42
N CYS A 907 -64.09 -36.22 -30.01
CA CYS A 907 -62.95 -35.43 -30.49
C CYS A 907 -62.17 -34.79 -29.32
N GLU A 908 -62.85 -34.22 -28.33
CA GLU A 908 -62.22 -33.70 -27.11
C GLU A 908 -61.40 -34.77 -26.39
N VAL A 909 -61.94 -35.98 -26.21
CA VAL A 909 -61.23 -37.11 -25.60
C VAL A 909 -59.97 -37.50 -26.38
N ARG A 910 -59.97 -37.39 -27.71
CA ARG A 910 -58.76 -37.63 -28.53
C ARG A 910 -57.73 -36.51 -28.39
N ASN A 911 -58.17 -35.25 -28.39
CA ASN A 911 -57.27 -34.11 -28.21
C ASN A 911 -56.56 -34.18 -26.84
N LEU A 912 -57.33 -34.43 -25.78
CA LEU A 912 -56.80 -34.64 -24.42
C LEU A 912 -55.86 -35.86 -24.33
N GLN A 913 -56.08 -36.91 -25.12
CA GLN A 913 -55.15 -38.04 -25.21
C GLN A 913 -53.82 -37.64 -25.88
N CYS A 914 -53.88 -36.89 -26.99
CA CYS A 914 -52.68 -36.34 -27.64
C CYS A 914 -51.90 -35.39 -26.72
N GLU A 915 -52.58 -34.51 -25.99
CA GLU A 915 -51.97 -33.60 -25.00
C GLU A 915 -51.29 -34.36 -23.85
N ILE A 916 -51.93 -35.41 -23.33
CA ILE A 916 -51.35 -36.31 -22.32
C ILE A 916 -50.11 -37.04 -22.87
N GLU A 917 -50.10 -37.43 -24.14
CA GLU A 917 -48.94 -38.09 -24.77
C GLU A 917 -47.80 -37.10 -25.05
N ALA A 918 -48.09 -35.86 -25.46
CA ALA A 918 -47.11 -34.78 -25.59
C ALA A 918 -46.47 -34.43 -24.23
N SER A 919 -47.28 -34.19 -23.19
CA SER A 919 -46.79 -33.90 -21.84
C SER A 919 -45.98 -35.06 -21.23
N ARG A 920 -46.30 -36.31 -21.60
CA ARG A 920 -45.47 -37.49 -21.27
C ARG A 920 -44.13 -37.47 -22.00
N ALA A 921 -44.09 -37.14 -23.29
CA ALA A 921 -42.86 -37.04 -24.06
C ALA A 921 -41.93 -35.95 -23.48
N GLU A 922 -42.46 -34.75 -23.23
CA GLU A 922 -41.76 -33.68 -22.52
C GLU A 922 -41.22 -34.15 -21.17
N SER A 923 -42.03 -34.86 -20.39
CA SER A 923 -41.63 -35.45 -19.11
C SER A 923 -40.53 -36.52 -19.22
N TYR A 924 -40.35 -37.16 -20.37
CA TYR A 924 -39.24 -38.07 -20.65
C TYR A 924 -37.98 -37.32 -21.08
N ASP A 925 -38.10 -36.31 -21.95
CA ASP A 925 -36.97 -35.50 -22.36
C ASP A 925 -36.40 -34.66 -21.22
N LEU A 926 -37.24 -34.11 -20.34
CA LEU A 926 -36.80 -33.45 -19.09
C LEU A 926 -36.05 -34.42 -18.17
N LYS A 927 -36.49 -35.68 -18.05
CA LYS A 927 -35.76 -36.72 -17.29
C LYS A 927 -34.41 -37.06 -17.93
N ARG A 928 -34.35 -37.12 -19.26
CA ARG A 928 -33.11 -37.37 -20.01
C ARG A 928 -32.12 -36.21 -19.90
N GLN A 929 -32.61 -34.97 -19.96
CA GLN A 929 -31.83 -33.76 -19.69
C GLN A 929 -31.31 -33.77 -18.25
N LEU A 930 -32.16 -34.03 -17.25
CA LEU A 930 -31.76 -34.15 -15.84
C LEU A 930 -30.69 -35.22 -15.63
N GLN A 931 -30.84 -36.41 -16.22
CA GLN A 931 -29.81 -37.47 -16.16
C GLN A 931 -28.48 -37.01 -16.79
N THR A 932 -28.54 -36.23 -17.87
CA THR A 932 -27.36 -35.66 -18.52
C THR A 932 -26.70 -34.62 -17.61
N TYR A 933 -27.46 -33.69 -17.02
CA TYR A 933 -26.96 -32.73 -16.03
C TYR A 933 -26.34 -33.42 -14.81
N VAL A 934 -26.95 -34.48 -14.26
CA VAL A 934 -26.37 -35.26 -13.15
C VAL A 934 -25.03 -35.89 -13.56
N SER A 935 -24.89 -36.36 -14.80
CA SER A 935 -23.61 -36.90 -15.30
C SER A 935 -22.52 -35.83 -15.47
N GLU A 936 -22.89 -34.62 -15.92
CA GLU A 936 -21.97 -33.49 -16.05
C GLU A 936 -21.58 -32.88 -14.70
N VAL A 937 -22.52 -32.78 -13.74
CA VAL A 937 -22.24 -32.39 -12.34
C VAL A 937 -21.22 -33.35 -11.73
N ARG A 938 -21.44 -34.67 -11.85
CA ARG A 938 -20.47 -35.68 -11.39
C ARG A 938 -19.11 -35.55 -12.08
N ARG A 939 -19.09 -35.28 -13.39
CA ARG A 939 -17.84 -35.04 -14.14
C ARG A 939 -17.09 -33.79 -13.63
N ALA A 940 -17.83 -32.74 -13.27
CA ALA A 940 -17.28 -31.53 -12.67
C ALA A 940 -16.79 -31.77 -11.23
N GLU A 941 -17.55 -32.49 -10.39
CA GLU A 941 -17.12 -32.92 -9.04
C GLU A 941 -15.82 -33.73 -9.10
N GLU A 942 -15.71 -34.71 -10.00
CA GLU A 942 -14.48 -35.48 -10.17
C GLU A 942 -13.31 -34.62 -10.68
N LEU A 943 -13.56 -33.59 -11.51
CA LEU A 943 -12.53 -32.65 -11.96
C LEU A 943 -12.07 -31.72 -10.82
N LEU A 944 -13.01 -31.20 -10.03
CA LEU A 944 -12.74 -30.38 -8.85
C LEU A 944 -11.95 -31.17 -7.80
N ASN A 945 -12.32 -32.42 -7.53
CA ASN A 945 -11.56 -33.30 -6.62
C ASN A 945 -10.13 -33.55 -7.13
N ARG A 946 -9.92 -33.72 -8.44
CA ARG A 946 -8.56 -33.81 -9.01
C ARG A 946 -7.78 -32.50 -8.80
N LYS A 947 -8.39 -31.34 -9.00
CA LYS A 947 -7.74 -30.03 -8.77
C LYS A 947 -7.48 -29.71 -7.30
N GLU A 948 -8.35 -30.14 -6.39
CA GLU A 948 -8.12 -30.02 -4.96
C GLU A 948 -6.98 -30.94 -4.50
N ASN A 949 -6.88 -32.16 -5.03
CA ASN A 949 -5.73 -33.03 -4.80
C ASN A 949 -4.42 -32.38 -5.31
N GLU A 950 -4.37 -31.93 -6.56
CA GLU A 950 -3.21 -31.17 -7.11
C GLU A 950 -2.83 -29.98 -6.21
N ARG A 951 -3.82 -29.23 -5.71
CA ARG A 951 -3.62 -28.09 -4.79
C ARG A 951 -3.01 -28.53 -3.46
N THR A 952 -3.48 -29.63 -2.87
CA THR A 952 -2.92 -30.16 -1.62
C THR A 952 -1.51 -30.74 -1.80
N GLU A 953 -1.23 -31.39 -2.94
CA GLU A 953 0.11 -31.83 -3.30
C GLU A 953 1.08 -30.65 -3.44
N MET A 954 0.69 -29.61 -4.17
CA MET A 954 1.49 -28.37 -4.29
C MET A 954 1.74 -27.71 -2.94
N LEU A 955 0.72 -27.62 -2.07
CA LEU A 955 0.88 -27.10 -0.70
C LEU A 955 1.83 -27.95 0.17
N ASN A 956 1.85 -29.27 -0.04
CA ASN A 956 2.79 -30.16 0.65
C ASN A 956 4.22 -30.01 0.12
N HIS A 957 4.41 -29.81 -1.19
CA HIS A 957 5.73 -29.44 -1.75
C HIS A 957 6.21 -28.09 -1.19
N PHE A 958 5.36 -27.05 -1.14
CA PHE A 958 5.70 -25.78 -0.51
C PHE A 958 6.09 -25.94 0.97
N ARG A 959 5.33 -26.71 1.76
CA ARG A 959 5.69 -27.03 3.15
C ARG A 959 7.05 -27.71 3.26
N SER A 960 7.35 -28.67 2.38
CA SER A 960 8.63 -29.39 2.36
C SER A 960 9.78 -28.45 2.04
N LEU A 961 9.63 -27.60 1.01
CA LEU A 961 10.64 -26.61 0.62
C LEU A 961 10.84 -25.51 1.66
N SER A 962 9.79 -25.07 2.36
CA SER A 962 9.92 -24.15 3.50
C SER A 962 10.63 -24.80 4.69
N LEU A 963 10.39 -26.09 4.95
CA LEU A 963 11.12 -26.83 5.98
C LEU A 963 12.61 -26.99 5.61
N GLU A 964 12.90 -27.35 4.36
CA GLU A 964 14.27 -27.43 3.85
C GLU A 964 14.98 -26.06 3.91
N ALA A 965 14.31 -24.99 3.49
CA ALA A 965 14.84 -23.62 3.59
C ALA A 965 15.17 -23.23 5.04
N THR A 966 14.26 -23.48 5.99
CA THR A 966 14.53 -23.17 7.41
C THR A 966 15.64 -24.05 8.01
N VAL A 967 15.82 -25.30 7.56
CA VAL A 967 16.97 -26.13 7.95
C VAL A 967 18.28 -25.57 7.37
N LEU A 968 18.28 -25.13 6.11
CA LEU A 968 19.44 -24.50 5.48
C LEU A 968 19.80 -23.14 6.11
N GLU A 969 18.81 -22.32 6.46
CA GLU A 969 19.00 -21.07 7.21
C GLU A 969 19.61 -21.32 8.59
N ASN A 970 19.10 -22.30 9.35
CA ASN A 970 19.66 -22.67 10.66
C ASN A 970 21.10 -23.19 10.54
N ASN A 971 21.38 -24.04 9.54
CA ASN A 971 22.74 -24.51 9.26
C ASN A 971 23.68 -23.36 8.89
N ASN A 972 23.22 -22.39 8.08
CA ASN A 972 24.03 -21.23 7.73
C ASN A 972 24.30 -20.32 8.94
N HIS A 973 23.32 -20.10 9.82
CA HIS A 973 23.55 -19.36 11.08
C HIS A 973 24.56 -20.10 11.98
N SER A 974 24.52 -21.44 12.05
CA SER A 974 25.52 -22.23 12.78
C SER A 974 26.93 -22.04 12.20
N LEU A 975 27.06 -22.18 10.88
CA LEU A 975 28.34 -22.00 10.17
C LEU A 975 28.86 -20.56 10.26
N GLU A 976 28.00 -19.55 10.24
CA GLU A 976 28.38 -18.15 10.44
C GLU A 976 28.87 -17.90 11.87
N SER A 977 28.27 -18.56 12.86
CA SER A 977 28.70 -18.53 14.26
C SER A 977 30.05 -19.23 14.48
N GLU A 978 30.22 -20.45 13.96
CA GLU A 978 31.50 -21.17 13.97
C GLU A 978 32.60 -20.37 13.25
N ALA A 979 32.29 -19.76 12.10
CA ALA A 979 33.22 -18.88 11.39
C ALA A 979 33.52 -17.59 12.17
N ALA A 980 32.59 -17.07 12.97
CA ALA A 980 32.83 -15.91 13.84
C ALA A 980 33.74 -16.28 15.02
N GLU A 981 33.51 -17.43 15.66
CA GLU A 981 34.37 -17.96 16.72
C GLU A 981 35.78 -18.25 16.19
N ALA A 982 35.91 -18.91 15.04
CA ALA A 982 37.20 -19.15 14.38
C ALA A 982 37.94 -17.85 14.03
N ARG A 983 37.22 -16.80 13.57
CA ARG A 983 37.80 -15.47 13.37
C ARG A 983 38.27 -14.82 14.67
N GLY A 984 37.50 -14.95 15.76
CA GLY A 984 37.86 -14.44 17.08
C GLY A 984 39.07 -15.16 17.70
N ALA A 985 39.15 -16.48 17.54
CA ALA A 985 40.29 -17.29 17.94
C ALA A 985 41.55 -16.95 17.12
N LEU A 986 41.42 -16.77 15.80
CA LEU A 986 42.52 -16.35 14.92
C LEU A 986 43.03 -14.95 15.30
N GLN A 987 42.14 -14.00 15.60
CA GLN A 987 42.56 -12.67 16.03
C GLN A 987 43.25 -12.72 17.39
N SER A 988 42.70 -13.46 18.36
CA SER A 988 43.33 -13.69 19.66
C SER A 988 44.72 -14.33 19.55
N ALA A 989 44.93 -15.22 18.56
CA ALA A 989 46.23 -15.80 18.27
C ALA A 989 47.20 -14.79 17.62
N ARG A 990 46.72 -13.90 16.73
CA ARG A 990 47.52 -12.81 16.14
C ARG A 990 47.96 -11.79 17.18
N ASP A 991 47.06 -11.36 18.05
CA ASP A 991 47.38 -10.39 19.12
C ASP A 991 48.44 -10.97 20.06
N ARG A 992 48.33 -12.27 20.37
CA ARG A 992 49.33 -13.02 21.17
C ARG A 992 50.66 -13.22 20.44
N LEU A 993 50.67 -13.33 19.11
CA LEU A 993 51.90 -13.33 18.31
C LEU A 993 52.56 -11.94 18.32
N LEU A 994 51.80 -10.86 18.14
CA LEU A 994 52.30 -9.48 18.22
C LEU A 994 52.93 -9.17 19.59
N ASP A 995 52.34 -9.67 20.68
CA ASP A 995 52.93 -9.53 22.03
C ASP A 995 54.17 -10.40 22.25
N LEU A 996 54.30 -11.54 21.57
CA LEU A 996 55.54 -12.33 21.56
C LEU A 996 56.63 -11.70 20.68
N GLU A 997 56.26 -11.10 19.54
CA GLU A 997 57.17 -10.33 18.68
C GLU A 997 57.72 -9.09 19.40
N ARG A 998 56.88 -8.38 20.17
CA ARG A 998 57.32 -7.30 21.08
C ARG A 998 58.31 -7.82 22.12
N GLN A 999 57.99 -8.92 22.81
CA GLN A 999 58.89 -9.52 23.79
C GLN A 999 60.21 -9.97 23.17
N LEU A 1000 60.20 -10.50 21.94
CA LEU A 1000 61.43 -10.82 21.21
C LEU A 1000 62.24 -9.57 20.86
N ALA A 1001 61.60 -8.51 20.35
CA ALA A 1001 62.28 -7.24 20.07
C ALA A 1001 62.91 -6.60 21.33
N ASP A 1002 62.23 -6.68 22.48
CA ASP A 1002 62.76 -6.27 23.78
C ASP A 1002 63.96 -7.13 24.19
N LYS A 1003 63.87 -8.47 24.04
CA LYS A 1003 65.00 -9.39 24.30
C LYS A 1003 66.18 -9.14 23.38
N ASP A 1004 65.95 -8.89 22.10
CA ASP A 1004 67.00 -8.53 21.14
C ASP A 1004 67.62 -7.17 21.48
N SER A 1005 66.86 -6.22 22.03
CA SER A 1005 67.43 -4.96 22.54
C SER A 1005 68.35 -5.19 23.74
N LEU A 1006 67.98 -6.12 24.63
CA LEU A 1006 68.77 -6.52 25.78
C LEU A 1006 70.04 -7.28 25.36
N ILE A 1007 69.91 -8.18 24.37
CA ILE A 1007 71.03 -8.91 23.76
C ILE A 1007 72.00 -7.93 23.12
N ARG A 1008 71.54 -6.98 22.29
CA ARG A 1008 72.40 -5.91 21.73
C ARG A 1008 73.09 -5.10 22.83
N GLY A 1009 72.41 -4.83 23.94
CA GLY A 1009 73.00 -4.21 25.13
C GLY A 1009 74.16 -5.03 25.72
N TYR A 1010 73.98 -6.35 25.87
CA TYR A 1010 75.04 -7.25 26.31
C TYR A 1010 76.16 -7.42 25.27
N GLU A 1011 75.86 -7.48 23.97
CA GLU A 1011 76.86 -7.52 22.89
C GLU A 1011 77.72 -6.25 22.86
N THR A 1012 77.11 -5.09 23.14
CA THR A 1012 77.83 -3.82 23.28
C THR A 1012 78.75 -3.86 24.50
N GLN A 1013 78.26 -4.29 25.67
CA GLN A 1013 79.08 -4.45 26.88
C GLN A 1013 80.20 -5.47 26.71
N ILE A 1014 79.94 -6.59 26.02
CA ILE A 1014 80.96 -7.59 25.68
C ILE A 1014 82.01 -6.97 24.76
N SER A 1015 81.61 -6.16 23.77
CA SER A 1015 82.53 -5.46 22.87
C SER A 1015 83.41 -4.44 23.61
N GLU A 1016 82.83 -3.65 24.51
CA GLU A 1016 83.55 -2.70 25.37
C GLU A 1016 84.53 -3.42 26.32
N LEU A 1017 84.10 -4.53 26.94
CA LEU A 1017 84.95 -5.36 27.79
C LEU A 1017 86.06 -6.04 26.99
N THR A 1018 85.78 -6.55 25.78
CA THR A 1018 86.80 -7.12 24.88
C THR A 1018 87.80 -6.06 24.44
N GLN A 1019 87.37 -4.82 24.14
CA GLN A 1019 88.27 -3.73 23.81
C GLN A 1019 89.11 -3.28 25.02
N SER A 1020 88.53 -3.29 26.23
CA SER A 1020 89.24 -3.04 27.49
C SER A 1020 90.30 -4.13 27.77
N VAL A 1021 89.94 -5.41 27.63
CA VAL A 1021 90.86 -6.54 27.75
C VAL A 1021 91.97 -6.46 26.70
N ALA A 1022 91.67 -6.16 25.44
CA ALA A 1022 92.67 -5.98 24.39
C ALA A 1022 93.63 -4.79 24.67
N SER A 1023 93.13 -3.72 25.28
CA SER A 1023 93.95 -2.59 25.75
C SER A 1023 94.89 -3.03 26.88
N ILE A 1024 94.37 -3.76 27.88
CA ILE A 1024 95.15 -4.30 29.01
C ILE A 1024 96.19 -5.32 28.53
N GLU A 1025 95.84 -6.22 27.59
CA GLU A 1025 96.78 -7.13 26.94
C GLU A 1025 97.89 -6.37 26.20
N THR A 1026 97.54 -5.30 25.49
CA THR A 1026 98.52 -4.48 24.76
C THR A 1026 99.48 -3.78 25.74
N GLN A 1027 98.97 -3.25 26.85
CA GLN A 1027 99.80 -2.70 27.93
C GLN A 1027 100.67 -3.78 28.58
N LEU A 1028 100.13 -4.99 28.81
CA LEU A 1028 100.88 -6.11 29.37
C LEU A 1028 102.00 -6.59 28.43
N ARG A 1029 101.77 -6.62 27.10
CA ARG A 1029 102.82 -6.89 26.10
C ARG A 1029 103.90 -5.80 26.11
N GLN A 1030 103.51 -4.52 26.19
CA GLN A 1030 104.47 -3.41 26.32
C GLN A 1030 105.29 -3.50 27.62
N GLN A 1031 104.68 -3.88 28.74
CA GLN A 1031 105.39 -4.15 29.99
C GLN A 1031 106.31 -5.39 29.89
N GLY A 1032 105.88 -6.44 29.17
CA GLY A 1032 106.72 -7.59 28.84
C GLY A 1032 107.94 -7.21 28.00
N GLU A 1033 107.78 -6.36 26.98
CA GLU A 1033 108.90 -5.81 26.20
C GLU A 1033 109.83 -4.93 27.03
N GLN A 1034 109.30 -4.05 27.88
CA GLN A 1034 110.09 -3.21 28.79
C GLN A 1034 110.88 -4.08 29.78
N ARG A 1035 110.24 -5.12 30.33
CA ARG A 1035 110.90 -6.12 31.17
C ARG A 1035 112.00 -6.86 30.42
N HIS A 1036 111.76 -7.35 29.20
CA HIS A 1036 112.78 -8.05 28.42
C HIS A 1036 113.95 -7.16 28.02
N ARG A 1037 113.73 -5.85 27.78
CA ARG A 1037 114.81 -4.86 27.62
C ARG A 1037 115.63 -4.76 28.91
N ALA A 1038 114.99 -4.57 30.07
CA ALA A 1038 115.67 -4.52 31.36
C ALA A 1038 116.38 -5.84 31.74
N GLU A 1039 115.87 -7.01 31.33
CA GLU A 1039 116.51 -8.31 31.48
C GLU A 1039 117.73 -8.46 30.56
N ALA A 1040 117.67 -7.93 29.34
CA ALA A 1040 118.81 -7.84 28.43
C ALA A 1040 119.88 -6.88 28.96
N ASP A 1041 119.50 -5.71 29.47
CA ASP A 1041 120.41 -4.75 30.11
C ASP A 1041 121.08 -5.37 31.34
N LEU A 1042 120.32 -6.05 32.22
CA LEU A 1042 120.86 -6.81 33.34
C LEU A 1042 121.81 -7.92 32.90
N THR A 1043 121.58 -8.54 31.74
CA THR A 1043 122.46 -9.58 31.19
C THR A 1043 123.74 -8.96 30.62
N ALA A 1044 123.65 -7.82 29.91
CA ALA A 1044 124.81 -7.07 29.45
C ALA A 1044 125.66 -6.54 30.64
N VAL A 1045 125.03 -6.14 31.75
CA VAL A 1045 125.72 -5.79 33.00
C VAL A 1045 126.40 -7.02 33.62
N ARG A 1046 125.76 -8.20 33.65
CA ARG A 1046 126.40 -9.45 34.10
C ARG A 1046 127.59 -9.83 33.23
N ASP A 1047 127.47 -9.74 31.91
CA ASP A 1047 128.57 -9.96 30.97
C ASP A 1047 129.72 -8.97 31.18
N LEU A 1048 129.41 -7.72 31.52
CA LEU A 1048 130.40 -6.70 31.85
C LEU A 1048 131.09 -7.00 33.19
N CYS A 1049 130.35 -7.44 34.21
CA CYS A 1049 130.91 -7.93 35.47
C CYS A 1049 131.82 -9.14 35.23
N MET A 1050 131.39 -10.14 34.45
CA MET A 1050 132.23 -11.30 34.09
C MET A 1050 133.51 -10.88 33.35
N LYS A 1051 133.43 -9.90 32.44
CA LYS A 1051 134.62 -9.34 31.77
C LYS A 1051 135.53 -8.58 32.74
N LEU A 1052 134.98 -7.85 33.72
CA LEU A 1052 135.74 -7.14 34.75
C LEU A 1052 136.41 -8.11 35.74
N ASP A 1053 135.72 -9.17 36.17
CA ASP A 1053 136.32 -10.23 36.98
C ASP A 1053 137.39 -10.99 36.18
N GLN A 1054 137.15 -11.30 34.91
CA GLN A 1054 138.16 -11.94 34.05
C GLN A 1054 139.38 -11.03 33.80
N GLN A 1055 139.19 -9.72 33.68
CA GLN A 1055 140.28 -8.73 33.65
C GLN A 1055 141.04 -8.66 34.98
N LYS A 1056 140.30 -8.63 36.11
CA LYS A 1056 140.86 -8.66 37.47
C LYS A 1056 141.69 -9.91 37.69
N ASP A 1057 141.20 -11.08 37.29
CA ASP A 1057 141.90 -12.36 37.42
C ASP A 1057 143.12 -12.42 36.49
N THR A 1058 143.05 -11.83 35.29
CA THR A 1058 144.21 -11.63 34.40
C THR A 1058 145.26 -10.69 35.02
N LEU A 1059 144.84 -9.63 35.71
CA LEU A 1059 145.73 -8.73 36.45
C LEU A 1059 146.30 -9.39 37.72
N MET A 1060 145.55 -10.31 38.35
CA MET A 1060 146.01 -11.12 39.47
C MET A 1060 147.09 -12.11 39.01
N GLN A 1061 146.87 -12.80 37.89
CA GLN A 1061 147.87 -13.64 37.22
C GLN A 1061 149.14 -12.84 36.89
N GLN A 1062 149.01 -11.62 36.38
CA GLN A 1062 150.15 -10.72 36.13
C GLN A 1062 150.85 -10.25 37.41
N LEU A 1063 150.13 -10.14 38.54
CA LEU A 1063 150.71 -9.80 39.84
C LEU A 1063 151.48 -11.00 40.42
N ASP A 1064 150.89 -12.20 40.33
CA ASP A 1064 151.53 -13.46 40.73
C ASP A 1064 152.79 -13.73 39.90
N ASP A 1065 152.78 -13.48 38.59
CA ASP A 1065 153.98 -13.53 37.73
C ASP A 1065 155.07 -12.53 38.18
N LYS A 1066 154.67 -11.37 38.73
CA LYS A 1066 155.60 -10.35 39.24
C LYS A 1066 156.14 -10.71 40.63
N ASP A 1067 155.33 -11.28 41.52
CA ASP A 1067 155.81 -11.80 42.80
C ASP A 1067 156.64 -13.10 42.63
N ALA A 1068 156.38 -13.90 41.58
CA ALA A 1068 157.26 -14.99 41.15
C ALA A 1068 158.61 -14.48 40.63
N LEU A 1069 158.64 -13.43 39.79
CA LEU A 1069 159.87 -12.76 39.37
C LEU A 1069 160.63 -12.14 40.56
N LYS A 1070 159.92 -11.49 41.48
CA LYS A 1070 160.48 -10.90 42.70
C LYS A 1070 161.08 -11.96 43.62
N THR A 1071 160.37 -13.06 43.89
CA THR A 1071 160.93 -14.18 44.67
C THR A 1071 162.12 -14.84 43.96
N GLN A 1072 162.13 -14.87 42.62
CA GLN A 1072 163.31 -15.28 41.85
C GLN A 1072 164.50 -14.31 42.02
N TYR A 1073 164.26 -13.00 42.12
CA TYR A 1073 165.30 -12.02 42.50
C TYR A 1073 165.71 -12.14 43.98
N ASP A 1074 164.80 -12.40 44.91
CA ASP A 1074 165.14 -12.65 46.32
C ASP A 1074 165.96 -13.94 46.48
N MET A 1075 165.72 -14.96 45.65
CA MET A 1075 166.57 -16.15 45.55
C MET A 1075 167.96 -15.83 45.00
N GLN A 1076 168.09 -14.89 44.05
CA GLN A 1076 169.39 -14.40 43.60
C GLN A 1076 170.10 -13.59 44.70
N ILE A 1077 169.40 -12.72 45.43
CA ILE A 1077 169.94 -11.91 46.53
C ILE A 1077 170.39 -12.81 47.70
N THR A 1078 169.63 -13.83 48.05
CA THR A 1078 170.00 -14.82 49.09
C THR A 1078 171.17 -15.70 48.64
N LYS A 1079 171.24 -16.10 47.37
CA LYS A 1079 172.42 -16.79 46.80
C LYS A 1079 173.69 -15.91 46.87
N LEU A 1080 173.60 -14.65 46.44
CA LEU A 1080 174.72 -13.69 46.51
C LEU A 1080 175.16 -13.43 47.96
N LYS A 1081 174.22 -13.38 48.92
CA LYS A 1081 174.54 -13.29 50.37
C LYS A 1081 175.20 -14.55 50.91
N ALA A 1082 174.83 -15.74 50.42
CA ALA A 1082 175.50 -16.99 50.79
C ALA A 1082 176.93 -17.06 50.20
N GLU A 1083 177.13 -16.64 48.96
CA GLU A 1083 178.44 -16.50 48.34
C GLU A 1083 179.32 -15.49 49.10
N GLN A 1084 178.76 -14.35 49.51
CA GLN A 1084 179.42 -13.37 50.37
C GLN A 1084 179.81 -13.95 51.75
N ALA A 1085 178.94 -14.77 52.36
CA ALA A 1085 179.22 -15.43 53.63
C ALA A 1085 180.36 -16.46 53.52
N VAL A 1086 180.42 -17.24 52.42
CA VAL A 1086 181.52 -18.19 52.17
C VAL A 1086 182.85 -17.46 51.97
N ILE A 1087 182.87 -16.31 51.28
CA ILE A 1087 184.07 -15.48 51.13
C ILE A 1087 184.53 -14.92 52.49
N HIS A 1088 183.59 -14.49 53.35
CA HIS A 1088 183.90 -14.02 54.71
C HIS A 1088 184.44 -15.15 55.62
N ASP A 1089 183.90 -16.36 55.51
CA ASP A 1089 184.35 -17.53 56.26
C ASP A 1089 185.71 -18.06 55.76
N GLN A 1090 186.05 -17.86 54.48
CA GLN A 1090 187.40 -18.09 53.96
C GLN A 1090 188.40 -17.05 54.49
N MET A 1091 188.09 -15.74 54.37
CA MET A 1091 188.90 -14.65 54.93
C MET A 1091 189.23 -14.86 56.42
N SER A 1092 188.26 -15.31 57.22
CA SER A 1092 188.46 -15.55 58.65
C SER A 1092 189.39 -16.75 58.94
N LYS A 1093 189.45 -17.75 58.05
CA LYS A 1093 190.38 -18.88 58.16
C LYS A 1093 191.79 -18.46 57.75
N ASP A 1094 191.90 -17.66 56.70
CA ASP A 1094 193.18 -17.16 56.22
C ASP A 1094 193.86 -16.29 57.31
N CYS A 1095 193.12 -15.39 57.98
CA CYS A 1095 193.61 -14.67 59.17
C CYS A 1095 194.08 -15.62 60.29
N ALA A 1096 193.28 -16.63 60.65
CA ALA A 1096 193.63 -17.59 61.70
C ALA A 1096 194.84 -18.48 61.35
N THR A 1097 195.17 -18.64 60.05
CA THR A 1097 196.43 -19.28 59.63
C THR A 1097 197.64 -18.36 59.72
N VAL A 1098 197.48 -17.04 59.54
CA VAL A 1098 198.56 -16.05 59.71
C VAL A 1098 199.01 -15.97 61.17
N GLU A 1099 198.08 -15.76 62.12
CA GLU A 1099 198.41 -15.71 63.56
C GLU A 1099 199.13 -16.99 64.04
N ARG A 1100 198.75 -18.14 63.48
CA ARG A 1100 199.34 -19.44 63.80
C ARG A 1100 200.75 -19.62 63.23
N LEU A 1101 201.06 -18.99 62.10
CA LEU A 1101 202.41 -18.95 61.53
C LEU A 1101 203.31 -17.97 62.29
N GLU A 1102 202.77 -16.83 62.75
CA GLU A 1102 203.50 -15.85 63.55
C GLU A 1102 203.93 -16.41 64.91
N MET A 1103 203.05 -17.10 65.65
CA MET A 1103 203.43 -17.77 66.90
C MET A 1103 204.55 -18.81 66.73
N LEU A 1104 204.54 -19.59 65.64
CA LEU A 1104 205.59 -20.57 65.35
C LEU A 1104 206.93 -19.91 65.02
N LEU A 1105 206.91 -18.70 64.44
CA LEU A 1105 208.11 -17.94 64.07
C LEU A 1105 208.82 -17.36 65.31
N ASP A 1106 208.07 -16.88 66.30
CA ASP A 1106 208.64 -16.41 67.57
C ASP A 1106 209.04 -17.56 68.50
N GLN A 1107 208.32 -18.69 68.50
CA GLN A 1107 208.76 -19.87 69.27
C GLN A 1107 210.09 -20.44 68.73
N ALA A 1108 210.28 -20.50 67.41
CA ALA A 1108 211.55 -20.90 66.80
C ALA A 1108 212.71 -19.93 67.10
N ARG A 1109 212.44 -18.63 67.27
CA ARG A 1109 213.45 -17.64 67.72
C ARG A 1109 213.89 -17.88 69.15
N GLN A 1110 212.95 -18.19 70.05
CA GLN A 1110 213.24 -18.41 71.46
C GLN A 1110 214.10 -19.66 71.70
N GLU A 1111 213.85 -20.74 70.95
CA GLU A 1111 214.62 -21.99 71.03
C GLU A 1111 216.06 -21.83 70.48
N SER A 1112 216.27 -21.00 69.46
CA SER A 1112 217.61 -20.70 68.93
C SER A 1112 218.53 -20.04 69.98
N ILE A 1113 217.97 -19.11 70.78
CA ILE A 1113 218.72 -18.39 71.83
C ILE A 1113 219.14 -19.33 72.97
N THR A 1114 218.28 -20.29 73.37
CA THR A 1114 218.62 -21.23 74.45
C THR A 1114 219.67 -22.27 74.02
N VAL A 1115 219.69 -22.70 72.75
CA VAL A 1115 220.75 -23.57 72.22
C VAL A 1115 222.11 -22.86 72.18
N GLN A 1116 222.14 -21.56 71.91
CA GLN A 1116 223.39 -20.79 71.89
C GLN A 1116 224.00 -20.63 73.29
N ALA A 1117 223.19 -20.45 74.34
CA ALA A 1117 223.66 -20.37 75.72
C ALA A 1117 224.35 -21.67 76.18
N ASN A 1118 223.68 -22.81 76.02
CA ASN A 1118 224.17 -24.12 76.49
C ASN A 1118 225.51 -24.55 75.85
N ASN A 1119 225.75 -24.15 74.60
CA ASN A 1119 227.02 -24.44 73.91
C ASN A 1119 228.21 -23.65 74.49
N GLN A 1120 227.98 -22.45 75.01
CA GLN A 1120 229.03 -21.62 75.59
C GLN A 1120 229.47 -22.15 76.97
N GLU A 1121 228.53 -22.67 77.77
CA GLU A 1121 228.85 -23.35 79.04
C GLU A 1121 229.66 -24.63 78.82
N LEU A 1122 229.33 -25.43 77.80
CA LEU A 1122 230.11 -26.62 77.42
C LEU A 1122 231.55 -26.27 76.99
N GLN A 1123 231.79 -25.12 76.33
CA GLN A 1123 233.16 -24.67 76.02
C GLN A 1123 233.96 -24.28 77.29
N ASN A 1124 233.29 -23.69 78.29
CA ASN A 1124 233.92 -23.39 79.58
C ASN A 1124 234.26 -24.69 80.35
N GLU A 1125 233.37 -25.67 80.32
CA GLU A 1125 233.57 -26.99 80.94
C GLU A 1125 234.74 -27.76 80.30
N VAL A 1126 234.82 -27.80 78.96
CA VAL A 1126 235.93 -28.43 78.22
C VAL A 1126 237.26 -27.72 78.50
N SER A 1127 237.26 -26.39 78.65
CA SER A 1127 238.47 -25.62 79.00
C SER A 1127 238.96 -25.97 80.41
N ARG A 1128 238.04 -26.07 81.38
CA ARG A 1128 238.32 -26.51 82.76
C ARG A 1128 238.86 -27.94 82.83
N LEU A 1129 238.39 -28.83 81.95
CA LEU A 1129 238.91 -30.20 81.83
C LEU A 1129 240.29 -30.29 81.19
N ARG A 1130 240.64 -29.40 80.24
CA ARG A 1130 242.00 -29.33 79.68
C ARG A 1130 243.04 -28.87 80.71
N GLN A 1131 242.71 -27.90 81.55
CA GLN A 1131 243.58 -27.48 82.65
C GLN A 1131 243.88 -28.66 83.61
N LYS A 1132 242.87 -29.49 83.88
CA LYS A 1132 242.99 -30.67 84.75
C LYS A 1132 243.75 -31.86 84.14
N MET A 1133 244.03 -31.86 82.84
CA MET A 1133 244.76 -32.94 82.14
C MET A 1133 246.29 -32.75 82.15
N SER A 1134 246.79 -31.51 82.18
CA SER A 1134 248.24 -31.25 82.04
C SER A 1134 248.98 -30.99 83.35
N GLU A 1135 248.29 -30.74 84.47
CA GLU A 1135 248.92 -30.83 85.80
C GLU A 1135 249.36 -32.28 86.13
N LEU A 1136 248.75 -33.27 85.45
CA LEU A 1136 249.06 -34.70 85.56
C LEU A 1136 250.23 -35.18 84.67
N GLN A 1137 250.81 -34.34 83.83
CA GLN A 1137 252.04 -34.63 83.05
C GLN A 1137 253.26 -33.84 83.57
N SER A 1138 253.37 -33.72 84.89
CA SER A 1138 254.55 -33.21 85.61
C SER A 1138 255.27 -34.31 86.42
N LYS A 1139 254.98 -35.58 86.13
CA LYS A 1139 255.49 -36.77 86.86
C LYS A 1139 256.00 -37.92 85.97
N LEU A 1140 256.40 -37.56 84.75
CA LEU A 1140 257.35 -38.27 83.88
C LEU A 1140 258.18 -37.20 83.14
#